data_AF-A0A445I0T3-F1
#
_entry.id   AF-A0A445I0T3-F1
#
_cell.length_a   1.000
_cell.length_b   1.000
_cell.length_c   1.000
_cell.angle_alpha   90.00
_cell.angle_beta   90.00
_cell.angle_gamma   90.00
#
_symmetry.space_group_name_H-M   'P 1'
#
loop_
_entity.id
_entity.type
_entity.pdbx_description
1 polymer ?
#
loop_
_entity_poly.entity_id
_entity_poly.type
_entity_poly.pdbx_seq_one_letter_code
_entity_poly.pdbx_strand_id
1 'polypeptide(L)'
;MGVMSRQVVPVCGNLCCVCPALRASSRQPVKRYKKLLADIFPRNQEAELNDRKIGKLCDYASKNPLRIPKITDNLEQICYKDLRYETFGSVKVVLCIYRKFLSSCKEQMPLFAGSLLEIIRTLLEQTRTDEIRILGCNALFEFLDCQTDGTYMFNLEGFIPKLCQLAQEVGEDERTLRLRSAGLQALSYMVRFIGEHSHLSMDLDEIISVTLENYPSLQSNSKRVMEDKLNLESLDLLVQGFPKLEDPSTDITKKDPLLLKAVTGTEIDYVLNTAKDPTYWSKVCLYHMVKLAREATTLRRVLEPLFHYFDTENQWSSEKGVADHVLMYLQSLLAESGDNSCLLLSILVKHLDHKNVAKQPILQINIINTTTKLAQNLKQQASVAILGAISDLIKHLRKCLQNSAEASSTGNDGLKLNTELQFALEMCILHLSKKVGDVGPILDLMAVVLENISSTAIIAGTTISAVYQTAKLIMSIPNVSYHKKAFPDALFHQLLLAMAHPDHETRVGAHSIFSLVLMPSPFSPQLDQKTNISQKVPSESFSIQHESFLGAEQINGKSMEGKAVFSVSGKYAVHPYHGHILSGALTDGQHELSSFRLSSHQVSLLLSSIWVQATSLDSGPANFEAMAHTYSIALLFTRSKTSSYMALVRCFQLAFSLMSLSLDQEGGLQPSRRRSLFTMASYMLIFSARAGNFPELIQKVKAFLTETTVDPFLELIDDVRLQAVYREPENIIYGSQEDDVSAMKTLSAVKLDDKQLKETVISCFLTKFSKLSEDELSSIKKQLVQGFSPDDAYPLGPPLFMETPGKSSPLAQIEFPDFDEVNFLKIAFASMLSGFRKLFCVTTSMTCCF
;
A
#
# COMPACT_ATOMS: atom_id res chain seq x y z
N MET A 1 -17.03 6.57 86.41
CA MET A 1 -17.85 6.20 87.59
C MET A 1 -19.01 5.32 87.12
N GLY A 2 -19.47 4.35 87.93
CA GLY A 2 -20.46 3.29 87.58
C GLY A 2 -19.80 2.06 86.90
N VAL A 3 -19.44 0.89 87.49
CA VAL A 3 -20.03 -0.04 88.51
C VAL A 3 -21.39 -0.61 88.08
N MET A 4 -21.73 -1.93 88.08
CA MET A 4 -21.17 -3.22 88.59
C MET A 4 -20.96 -4.25 87.43
N SER A 5 -20.11 -5.30 87.44
CA SER A 5 -19.87 -6.51 88.28
C SER A 5 -20.94 -7.62 88.28
N ARG A 6 -20.63 -8.80 87.71
CA ARG A 6 -20.60 -10.13 88.41
C ARG A 6 -20.20 -11.32 87.50
N GLN A 7 -19.25 -12.13 87.96
CA GLN A 7 -19.08 -13.53 87.53
C GLN A 7 -20.14 -14.40 88.23
N VAL A 8 -20.81 -15.31 87.50
CA VAL A 8 -21.29 -16.61 88.02
C VAL A 8 -21.32 -17.61 86.86
N VAL A 9 -20.69 -18.78 87.05
CA VAL A 9 -20.91 -19.99 86.26
C VAL A 9 -21.66 -21.00 87.14
N PRO A 10 -22.64 -21.73 86.58
CA PRO A 10 -22.83 -23.13 86.92
C PRO A 10 -22.86 -23.97 85.62
N VAL A 11 -22.10 -25.05 85.44
CA VAL A 11 -22.07 -26.27 86.28
C VAL A 11 -23.47 -26.87 86.51
N CYS A 12 -24.17 -27.18 85.42
CA CYS A 12 -25.27 -28.15 85.36
C CYS A 12 -25.19 -28.98 84.07
N GLY A 13 -24.08 -29.70 83.87
CA GLY A 13 -23.87 -30.56 82.69
C GLY A 13 -24.38 -32.00 82.82
N ASN A 14 -24.67 -32.48 84.04
CA ASN A 14 -24.71 -33.91 84.37
C ASN A 14 -26.05 -34.48 84.89
N LEU A 15 -27.19 -33.80 84.71
CA LEU A 15 -28.51 -34.40 85.00
C LEU A 15 -29.56 -34.08 83.93
N CYS A 16 -29.66 -34.94 82.91
CA CYS A 16 -30.94 -35.28 82.25
C CYS A 16 -30.80 -36.58 81.42
N CYS A 17 -30.81 -37.74 82.09
CA CYS A 17 -30.65 -39.05 81.45
C CYS A 17 -31.95 -39.64 80.87
N VAL A 18 -32.94 -38.81 80.50
CA VAL A 18 -34.31 -39.27 80.16
C VAL A 18 -34.87 -38.60 78.89
N CYS A 19 -34.05 -38.46 77.85
CA CYS A 19 -34.49 -38.00 76.52
C CYS A 19 -33.59 -38.58 75.39
N PRO A 20 -33.92 -39.74 74.80
CA PRO A 20 -33.14 -40.35 73.72
C PRO A 20 -33.10 -39.56 72.39
N ALA A 21 -33.95 -38.52 72.25
CA ALA A 21 -34.22 -37.86 70.98
C ALA A 21 -33.38 -36.58 70.69
N LEU A 22 -32.57 -36.08 71.63
CA LEU A 22 -31.87 -34.79 71.47
C LEU A 22 -30.36 -34.88 71.78
N ARG A 23 -29.54 -34.96 70.72
CA ARG A 23 -28.08 -34.79 70.84
C ARG A 23 -27.73 -33.37 71.32
N ALA A 24 -26.66 -33.27 72.10
CA ALA A 24 -26.14 -32.01 72.66
C ALA A 24 -25.74 -30.95 71.62
N SER A 25 -25.58 -31.32 70.34
CA SER A 25 -25.32 -30.38 69.23
C SER A 25 -26.49 -29.43 68.91
N SER A 26 -27.68 -29.68 69.45
CA SER A 26 -28.90 -28.90 69.19
C SER A 26 -28.97 -27.53 69.90
N ARG A 27 -28.05 -27.21 70.82
CA ARG A 27 -28.12 -26.00 71.67
C ARG A 27 -27.17 -24.85 71.29
N GLN A 28 -26.46 -24.91 70.16
CA GLN A 28 -25.71 -23.75 69.67
C GLN A 28 -26.60 -22.87 68.76
N PRO A 29 -26.63 -21.54 68.93
CA PRO A 29 -27.36 -20.66 68.03
C PRO A 29 -26.73 -20.72 66.64
N VAL A 30 -27.46 -21.33 65.69
CA VAL A 30 -27.03 -21.46 64.30
C VAL A 30 -26.88 -20.06 63.71
N LYS A 31 -25.64 -19.67 63.39
CA LYS A 31 -25.32 -18.35 62.81
C LYS A 31 -26.22 -18.10 61.60
N ARG A 32 -26.86 -16.93 61.52
CA ARG A 32 -27.96 -16.63 60.57
C ARG A 32 -27.68 -17.06 59.12
N TYR A 33 -26.46 -16.85 58.61
CA TYR A 33 -26.06 -17.30 57.27
C TYR A 33 -26.14 -18.82 57.06
N LYS A 34 -25.80 -19.64 58.07
CA LYS A 34 -25.91 -21.10 58.00
C LYS A 34 -27.37 -21.55 57.90
N LYS A 35 -28.30 -20.82 58.51
CA LYS A 35 -29.74 -21.09 58.34
C LYS A 35 -30.18 -20.74 56.92
N LEU A 36 -29.80 -19.56 56.41
CA LEU A 36 -30.13 -19.15 55.03
C LEU A 36 -29.55 -20.12 53.98
N LEU A 37 -28.33 -20.63 54.17
CA LEU A 37 -27.74 -21.67 53.32
C LEU A 37 -28.50 -23.00 53.45
N ALA A 38 -28.87 -23.44 54.65
CA ALA A 38 -29.66 -24.67 54.83
C ALA A 38 -31.09 -24.57 54.28
N ASP A 39 -31.67 -23.36 54.22
CA ASP A 39 -32.96 -23.10 53.58
C ASP A 39 -32.85 -23.19 52.04
N ILE A 40 -31.68 -22.92 51.45
CA ILE A 40 -31.38 -23.02 50.01
C ILE A 40 -30.95 -24.46 49.61
N PHE A 41 -30.10 -25.08 50.42
CA PHE A 41 -29.54 -26.42 50.21
C PHE A 41 -30.09 -27.42 51.26
N PRO A 42 -31.34 -27.91 51.09
CA PRO A 42 -31.92 -28.92 51.97
C PRO A 42 -31.16 -30.25 51.87
N ARG A 43 -31.06 -31.00 52.98
CA ARG A 43 -30.18 -32.18 53.07
C ARG A 43 -30.61 -33.41 52.25
N ASN A 44 -31.88 -33.49 51.87
CA ASN A 44 -32.52 -34.70 51.32
C ASN A 44 -33.30 -34.43 50.01
N GLN A 45 -33.09 -33.29 49.38
CA GLN A 45 -33.75 -32.87 48.13
C GLN A 45 -32.70 -32.20 47.25
N GLU A 46 -32.83 -32.30 45.93
CA GLU A 46 -32.00 -31.48 45.04
C GLU A 46 -32.27 -29.99 45.29
N ALA A 47 -31.22 -29.17 45.18
CA ALA A 47 -31.34 -27.74 45.43
C ALA A 47 -32.10 -27.06 44.29
N GLU A 48 -33.37 -26.71 44.53
CA GLU A 48 -34.17 -25.93 43.59
C GLU A 48 -33.77 -24.44 43.57
N LEU A 49 -33.72 -23.88 42.36
CA LEU A 49 -33.36 -22.49 42.11
C LEU A 49 -34.47 -21.56 42.63
N ASN A 50 -34.21 -20.85 43.73
CA ASN A 50 -35.20 -20.01 44.41
C ASN A 50 -34.68 -18.59 44.67
N ASP A 51 -35.01 -17.68 43.75
CA ASP A 51 -34.53 -16.29 43.76
C ASP A 51 -34.81 -15.50 45.04
N ARG A 52 -35.92 -15.81 45.72
CA ARG A 52 -36.32 -15.16 46.97
C ARG A 52 -35.47 -15.64 48.15
N LYS A 53 -35.05 -16.90 48.18
CA LYS A 53 -34.12 -17.41 49.19
C LYS A 53 -32.70 -16.90 48.91
N ILE A 54 -32.25 -16.96 47.66
CA ILE A 54 -30.94 -16.44 47.22
C ILE A 54 -30.84 -14.93 47.51
N GLY A 55 -31.89 -14.15 47.19
CA GLY A 55 -31.96 -12.71 47.48
C GLY A 55 -31.76 -12.40 48.97
N LYS A 56 -32.45 -13.12 49.87
CA LYS A 56 -32.27 -12.95 51.33
C LYS A 56 -30.86 -13.26 51.82
N LEU A 57 -30.12 -14.17 51.16
CA LEU A 57 -28.71 -14.43 51.46
C LEU A 57 -27.83 -13.25 51.01
N CYS A 58 -28.08 -12.71 49.81
CA CYS A 58 -27.36 -11.56 49.27
C CYS A 58 -27.62 -10.27 50.07
N ASP A 59 -28.88 -9.98 50.43
CA ASP A 59 -29.28 -8.86 51.31
C ASP A 59 -28.63 -8.94 52.69
N TYR A 60 -28.39 -10.17 53.18
CA TYR A 60 -27.68 -10.39 54.44
C TYR A 60 -26.17 -10.20 54.26
N ALA A 61 -25.60 -10.68 53.15
CA ALA A 61 -24.19 -10.61 52.82
C ALA A 61 -23.71 -9.16 52.64
N SER A 62 -24.40 -8.35 51.83
CA SER A 62 -24.09 -6.93 51.61
C SER A 62 -24.09 -6.13 52.91
N LYS A 63 -25.05 -6.40 53.80
CA LYS A 63 -25.14 -5.79 55.14
C LYS A 63 -24.16 -6.36 56.17
N ASN A 64 -23.43 -7.44 55.86
CA ASN A 64 -22.49 -8.11 56.77
C ASN A 64 -21.21 -8.57 56.04
N PRO A 65 -20.37 -7.68 55.46
CA PRO A 65 -19.24 -8.07 54.62
C PRO A 65 -18.27 -9.09 55.26
N LEU A 66 -18.00 -8.96 56.56
CA LEU A 66 -17.17 -9.89 57.36
C LEU A 66 -17.74 -11.33 57.48
N ARG A 67 -18.90 -11.60 56.87
CA ARG A 67 -19.49 -12.94 56.75
C ARG A 67 -19.38 -13.51 55.34
N ILE A 68 -19.05 -12.71 54.34
CA ILE A 68 -18.93 -13.14 52.93
C ILE A 68 -17.92 -14.30 52.79
N PRO A 69 -16.67 -14.21 53.29
CA PRO A 69 -15.73 -15.34 53.19
C PRO A 69 -16.29 -16.63 53.81
N LYS A 70 -16.98 -16.52 54.95
CA LYS A 70 -17.58 -17.68 55.63
C LYS A 70 -18.83 -18.23 54.94
N ILE A 71 -19.44 -17.47 54.04
CA ILE A 71 -20.50 -17.95 53.15
C ILE A 71 -19.85 -18.66 51.96
N THR A 72 -18.86 -18.04 51.31
CA THR A 72 -18.16 -18.61 50.16
C THR A 72 -17.43 -19.91 50.49
N ASP A 73 -16.77 -20.01 51.66
CA ASP A 73 -16.19 -21.27 52.18
C ASP A 73 -17.19 -22.44 52.17
N ASN A 74 -18.48 -22.16 52.46
CA ASN A 74 -19.53 -23.19 52.47
C ASN A 74 -20.06 -23.46 51.06
N LEU A 75 -20.10 -22.45 50.17
CA LEU A 75 -20.50 -22.61 48.78
C LEU A 75 -19.47 -23.43 47.98
N GLU A 76 -18.17 -23.18 48.19
CA GLU A 76 -17.07 -24.02 47.67
C GLU A 76 -17.22 -25.47 48.12
N GLN A 77 -17.37 -25.71 49.42
CA GLN A 77 -17.52 -27.07 49.96
C GLN A 77 -18.74 -27.80 49.39
N ILE A 78 -19.86 -27.11 49.17
CA ILE A 78 -21.05 -27.67 48.49
C ILE A 78 -20.72 -27.96 47.02
N CYS A 79 -20.14 -27.00 46.29
CA CYS A 79 -19.82 -27.13 44.87
C CYS A 79 -18.84 -28.28 44.61
N TYR A 80 -17.70 -28.32 45.30
CA TYR A 80 -16.69 -29.37 45.13
C TYR A 80 -17.18 -30.76 45.57
N LYS A 81 -18.02 -30.83 46.61
CA LYS A 81 -18.65 -32.08 47.02
C LYS A 81 -19.57 -32.59 45.92
N ASP A 82 -20.47 -31.74 45.45
CA ASP A 82 -21.55 -32.15 44.55
C ASP A 82 -21.06 -32.34 43.10
N LEU A 83 -19.97 -31.67 42.69
CA LEU A 83 -19.21 -32.02 41.48
C LEU A 83 -18.61 -33.43 41.53
N ARG A 84 -18.02 -33.85 42.67
CA ARG A 84 -17.45 -35.20 42.83
C ARG A 84 -18.48 -36.32 42.83
N TYR A 85 -19.73 -36.02 43.16
CA TYR A 85 -20.86 -36.95 43.12
C TYR A 85 -21.71 -36.81 41.85
N GLU A 86 -21.30 -35.97 40.90
CA GLU A 86 -22.00 -35.72 39.63
C GLU A 86 -23.46 -35.22 39.80
N THR A 87 -23.74 -34.56 40.94
CA THR A 87 -25.06 -33.99 41.30
C THR A 87 -25.12 -32.49 40.99
N PHE A 88 -25.45 -32.15 39.75
CA PHE A 88 -25.23 -30.79 39.22
C PHE A 88 -26.26 -29.71 39.61
N GLY A 89 -27.39 -30.08 40.22
CA GLY A 89 -28.42 -29.12 40.65
C GLY A 89 -27.89 -28.06 41.62
N SER A 90 -27.17 -28.48 42.67
CA SER A 90 -26.52 -27.59 43.63
C SER A 90 -25.50 -26.65 42.98
N VAL A 91 -24.75 -27.13 41.98
CA VAL A 91 -23.73 -26.33 41.26
C VAL A 91 -24.39 -25.16 40.52
N LYS A 92 -25.50 -25.42 39.83
CA LYS A 92 -26.31 -24.37 39.17
C LYS A 92 -26.79 -23.33 40.20
N VAL A 93 -27.28 -23.76 41.37
CA VAL A 93 -27.70 -22.84 42.46
C VAL A 93 -26.54 -22.04 43.07
N VAL A 94 -25.36 -22.65 43.27
CA VAL A 94 -24.15 -21.96 43.76
C VAL A 94 -23.75 -20.84 42.80
N LEU A 95 -23.70 -21.10 41.49
CA LEU A 95 -23.39 -20.08 40.49
C LEU A 95 -24.42 -18.94 40.48
N CYS A 96 -25.72 -19.24 40.63
CA CYS A 96 -26.75 -18.20 40.77
C CYS A 96 -26.56 -17.33 42.03
N ILE A 97 -26.04 -17.88 43.14
CA ILE A 97 -25.68 -17.08 44.32
C ILE A 97 -24.51 -16.13 44.00
N TYR A 98 -23.46 -16.62 43.32
CA TYR A 98 -22.32 -15.79 42.92
C TYR A 98 -22.70 -14.69 41.91
N ARG A 99 -23.52 -14.99 40.89
CA ARG A 99 -24.11 -13.98 39.98
C ARG A 99 -24.86 -12.87 40.75
N LYS A 100 -25.59 -13.26 41.80
CA LYS A 100 -26.32 -12.30 42.64
C LYS A 100 -25.40 -11.54 43.61
N PHE A 101 -24.25 -12.09 44.00
CA PHE A 101 -23.19 -11.35 44.68
C PHE A 101 -22.50 -10.33 43.75
N LEU A 102 -22.16 -10.70 42.50
CA LEU A 102 -21.59 -9.78 41.51
C LEU A 102 -22.48 -8.55 41.26
N SER A 103 -23.79 -8.73 41.24
CA SER A 103 -24.74 -7.62 41.08
C SER A 103 -25.05 -6.86 42.38
N SER A 104 -25.17 -7.54 43.52
CA SER A 104 -25.68 -6.96 44.79
C SER A 104 -24.60 -6.57 45.81
N CYS A 105 -23.35 -7.00 45.63
CA CYS A 105 -22.24 -6.84 46.57
C CYS A 105 -20.97 -6.31 45.88
N LYS A 106 -21.11 -5.44 44.85
CA LYS A 106 -20.02 -4.94 43.98
C LYS A 106 -18.81 -4.42 44.77
N GLU A 107 -19.03 -3.54 45.73
CA GLU A 107 -17.99 -2.98 46.61
C GLU A 107 -17.26 -4.05 47.46
N GLN A 108 -17.87 -5.21 47.67
CA GLN A 108 -17.31 -6.32 48.44
C GLN A 108 -16.71 -7.43 47.57
N MET A 109 -16.57 -7.20 46.25
CA MET A 109 -16.01 -8.20 45.30
C MET A 109 -14.67 -8.81 45.74
N PRO A 110 -13.70 -8.06 46.31
CA PRO A 110 -12.46 -8.65 46.84
C PRO A 110 -12.65 -9.74 47.92
N LEU A 111 -13.80 -9.81 48.59
CA LEU A 111 -14.11 -10.81 49.61
C LEU A 111 -14.65 -12.14 49.05
N PHE A 112 -14.99 -12.20 47.76
CA PHE A 112 -15.53 -13.41 47.11
C PHE A 112 -14.98 -13.73 45.71
N ALA A 113 -14.29 -12.79 45.05
CA ALA A 113 -13.78 -12.97 43.69
C ALA A 113 -12.84 -14.18 43.56
N GLY A 114 -11.87 -14.35 44.47
CA GLY A 114 -10.96 -15.50 44.45
C GLY A 114 -11.69 -16.84 44.56
N SER A 115 -12.70 -16.91 45.43
CA SER A 115 -13.56 -18.10 45.59
C SER A 115 -14.34 -18.44 44.31
N LEU A 116 -14.92 -17.43 43.67
CA LEU A 116 -15.62 -17.59 42.40
C LEU A 116 -14.67 -18.03 41.26
N LEU A 117 -13.48 -17.43 41.17
CA LEU A 117 -12.49 -17.77 40.15
C LEU A 117 -11.95 -19.20 40.31
N GLU A 118 -11.71 -19.69 41.53
CA GLU A 118 -11.32 -21.08 41.77
C GLU A 118 -12.46 -22.09 41.49
N ILE A 119 -13.72 -21.71 41.76
CA ILE A 119 -14.88 -22.51 41.32
C ILE A 119 -14.92 -22.55 39.78
N ILE A 120 -14.81 -21.41 39.09
CA ILE A 120 -14.79 -21.34 37.63
C ILE A 120 -13.68 -22.22 37.05
N ARG A 121 -12.46 -22.13 37.57
CA ARG A 121 -11.32 -22.99 37.15
C ARG A 121 -11.67 -24.47 37.27
N THR A 122 -12.19 -24.88 38.43
CA THR A 122 -12.59 -26.27 38.68
C THR A 122 -13.70 -26.76 37.75
N LEU A 123 -14.63 -25.88 37.35
CA LEU A 123 -15.72 -26.19 36.42
C LEU A 123 -15.21 -26.38 34.97
N LEU A 124 -14.31 -25.50 34.51
CA LEU A 124 -13.70 -25.58 33.18
C LEU A 124 -12.82 -26.83 33.02
N GLU A 125 -12.24 -27.34 34.11
CA GLU A 125 -11.48 -28.59 34.16
C GLU A 125 -12.34 -29.88 34.07
N GLN A 126 -13.67 -29.81 34.20
CA GLN A 126 -14.55 -30.99 34.16
C GLN A 126 -14.76 -31.55 32.74
N THR A 127 -13.78 -32.30 32.24
CA THR A 127 -13.82 -32.92 30.89
C THR A 127 -14.94 -33.93 30.67
N ARG A 128 -15.59 -34.44 31.73
CA ARG A 128 -16.68 -35.43 31.63
C ARG A 128 -18.03 -34.85 31.19
N THR A 129 -18.25 -33.54 31.36
CA THR A 129 -19.61 -32.98 31.29
C THR A 129 -19.63 -31.57 30.73
N ASP A 130 -19.93 -31.44 29.44
CA ASP A 130 -19.87 -30.16 28.71
C ASP A 130 -20.81 -29.10 29.27
N GLU A 131 -21.96 -29.48 29.86
CA GLU A 131 -22.83 -28.53 30.57
C GLU A 131 -22.10 -27.80 31.71
N ILE A 132 -21.18 -28.48 32.40
CA ILE A 132 -20.42 -27.94 33.52
C ILE A 132 -19.31 -27.02 33.01
N ARG A 133 -18.68 -27.38 31.88
CA ARG A 133 -17.72 -26.52 31.17
C ARG A 133 -18.40 -25.24 30.66
N ILE A 134 -19.58 -25.36 30.04
CA ILE A 134 -20.42 -24.23 29.59
C ILE A 134 -20.83 -23.34 30.77
N LEU A 135 -21.25 -23.90 31.90
CA LEU A 135 -21.55 -23.13 33.11
C LEU A 135 -20.31 -22.38 33.65
N GLY A 136 -19.13 -22.98 33.57
CA GLY A 136 -17.85 -22.32 33.88
C GLY A 136 -17.60 -21.11 32.96
N CYS A 137 -17.75 -21.27 31.65
CA CYS A 137 -17.61 -20.18 30.68
C CYS A 137 -18.61 -19.05 30.94
N ASN A 138 -19.89 -19.38 31.17
CA ASN A 138 -20.94 -18.40 31.45
C ASN A 138 -20.67 -17.63 32.75
N ALA A 139 -20.21 -18.30 33.80
CA ALA A 139 -19.83 -17.65 35.06
C ALA A 139 -18.59 -16.75 34.92
N LEU A 140 -17.63 -17.13 34.07
CA LEU A 140 -16.47 -16.29 33.75
C LEU A 140 -16.87 -15.06 32.93
N PHE A 141 -17.75 -15.22 31.94
CA PHE A 141 -18.36 -14.12 31.20
C PHE A 141 -19.09 -13.13 32.14
N GLU A 142 -19.94 -13.62 33.05
CA GLU A 142 -20.61 -12.77 34.04
C GLU A 142 -19.65 -12.06 35.00
N PHE A 143 -18.52 -12.70 35.34
CA PHE A 143 -17.46 -12.07 36.13
C PHE A 143 -16.76 -10.96 35.34
N LEU A 144 -16.35 -11.23 34.10
CA LEU A 144 -15.69 -10.26 33.21
C LEU A 144 -16.55 -9.03 32.97
N ASP A 145 -17.85 -9.20 32.70
CA ASP A 145 -18.77 -8.10 32.44
C ASP A 145 -19.01 -7.19 33.67
N CYS A 146 -18.72 -7.69 34.87
CA CYS A 146 -18.81 -6.92 36.12
C CYS A 146 -17.52 -6.16 36.49
N GLN A 147 -16.42 -6.29 35.73
CA GLN A 147 -15.16 -5.63 36.06
C GLN A 147 -15.15 -4.15 35.68
N THR A 148 -14.51 -3.33 36.51
CA THR A 148 -14.36 -1.88 36.33
C THR A 148 -12.91 -1.43 36.23
N ASP A 149 -11.96 -2.28 36.62
CA ASP A 149 -10.53 -2.02 36.64
C ASP A 149 -9.72 -3.33 36.47
N GLY A 150 -8.42 -3.19 36.25
CA GLY A 150 -7.51 -4.29 35.97
C GLY A 150 -7.12 -5.16 37.17
N THR A 151 -7.74 -5.03 38.35
CA THR A 151 -7.32 -5.73 39.60
C THR A 151 -7.11 -7.24 39.42
N TYR A 152 -7.96 -7.90 38.62
CA TYR A 152 -7.92 -9.35 38.41
C TYR A 152 -7.22 -9.78 37.12
N MET A 153 -6.53 -8.88 36.39
CA MET A 153 -5.91 -9.18 35.09
C MET A 153 -5.06 -10.45 35.11
N PHE A 154 -4.12 -10.55 36.05
CA PHE A 154 -3.25 -11.72 36.20
C PHE A 154 -4.03 -13.03 36.49
N ASN A 155 -5.12 -12.96 37.25
CA ASN A 155 -5.97 -14.15 37.48
C ASN A 155 -6.76 -14.54 36.23
N LEU A 156 -7.17 -13.55 35.43
CA LEU A 156 -8.00 -13.72 34.25
C LEU A 156 -7.21 -14.24 33.05
N GLU A 157 -5.98 -13.75 32.83
CA GLU A 157 -5.13 -14.26 31.75
C GLU A 157 -4.83 -15.76 31.90
N GLY A 158 -4.71 -16.26 33.14
CA GLY A 158 -4.54 -17.70 33.42
C GLY A 158 -5.70 -18.60 32.96
N PHE A 159 -6.81 -18.05 32.46
CA PHE A 159 -7.88 -18.83 31.82
C PHE A 159 -7.76 -18.91 30.29
N ILE A 160 -6.94 -18.08 29.65
CA ILE A 160 -6.89 -17.97 28.17
C ILE A 160 -6.59 -19.32 27.51
N PRO A 161 -5.53 -20.07 27.86
CA PRO A 161 -5.24 -21.35 27.19
C PRO A 161 -6.37 -22.38 27.37
N LYS A 162 -7.10 -22.31 28.49
CA LYS A 162 -8.23 -23.20 28.72
C LYS A 162 -9.45 -22.83 27.88
N LEU A 163 -9.72 -21.53 27.69
CA LEU A 163 -10.79 -21.06 26.82
C LEU A 163 -10.49 -21.34 25.35
N CYS A 164 -9.24 -21.17 24.92
CA CYS A 164 -8.74 -21.58 23.61
C CYS A 164 -9.04 -23.06 23.34
N GLN A 165 -8.63 -23.95 24.26
CA GLN A 165 -8.91 -25.39 24.17
C GLN A 165 -10.42 -25.70 24.01
N LEU A 166 -11.30 -25.04 24.77
CA LEU A 166 -12.75 -25.29 24.69
C LEU A 166 -13.38 -24.80 23.38
N ALA A 167 -12.81 -23.75 22.79
CA ALA A 167 -13.21 -23.26 21.47
C ALA A 167 -12.69 -24.13 20.30
N GLN A 168 -11.74 -25.03 20.56
CA GLN A 168 -11.21 -26.02 19.61
C GLN A 168 -11.77 -27.45 19.81
N GLU A 169 -12.77 -27.66 20.68
CA GLU A 169 -13.30 -29.00 20.96
C GLU A 169 -13.78 -29.69 19.66
N VAL A 170 -13.33 -30.91 19.39
CA VAL A 170 -13.56 -31.60 18.10
C VAL A 170 -14.94 -32.26 18.06
N GLY A 171 -15.74 -31.91 17.05
CA GLY A 171 -17.11 -32.42 16.85
C GLY A 171 -18.02 -31.38 16.20
N GLU A 172 -19.02 -31.82 15.41
CA GLU A 172 -19.99 -30.94 14.74
C GLU A 172 -21.42 -31.12 15.30
N ASP A 173 -21.56 -31.83 16.41
CA ASP A 173 -22.82 -31.98 17.13
C ASP A 173 -23.21 -30.70 17.89
N GLU A 174 -24.50 -30.54 18.16
CA GLU A 174 -25.02 -29.32 18.80
C GLU A 174 -24.42 -29.05 20.20
N ARG A 175 -23.98 -30.08 20.92
CA ARG A 175 -23.38 -29.95 22.25
C ARG A 175 -21.96 -29.40 22.15
N THR A 176 -21.16 -29.91 21.20
CA THR A 176 -19.84 -29.38 20.87
C THR A 176 -19.92 -27.94 20.35
N LEU A 177 -20.87 -27.63 19.46
CA LEU A 177 -21.08 -26.25 18.96
C LEU A 177 -21.45 -25.26 20.08
N ARG A 178 -22.31 -25.69 21.03
CA ARG A 178 -22.62 -24.88 22.23
C ARG A 178 -21.41 -24.71 23.15
N LEU A 179 -20.54 -25.72 23.29
CA LEU A 179 -19.31 -25.62 24.09
C LEU A 179 -18.31 -24.66 23.45
N ARG A 180 -18.05 -24.79 22.13
CA ARG A 180 -17.20 -23.86 21.37
C ARG A 180 -17.72 -22.42 21.49
N SER A 181 -19.03 -22.23 21.34
CA SER A 181 -19.69 -20.92 21.49
C SER A 181 -19.48 -20.31 22.87
N ALA A 182 -19.67 -21.10 23.94
CA ALA A 182 -19.45 -20.61 25.31
C ALA A 182 -17.97 -20.27 25.57
N GLY A 183 -17.04 -21.08 25.04
CA GLY A 183 -15.60 -20.79 25.07
C GLY A 183 -15.28 -19.45 24.38
N LEU A 184 -15.70 -19.28 23.12
CA LEU A 184 -15.50 -18.06 22.33
C LEU A 184 -16.21 -16.84 22.94
N GLN A 185 -17.38 -17.00 23.56
CA GLN A 185 -18.06 -15.92 24.28
C GLN A 185 -17.16 -15.39 25.41
N ALA A 186 -16.70 -16.27 26.30
CA ALA A 186 -15.80 -15.90 27.38
C ALA A 186 -14.47 -15.32 26.85
N LEU A 187 -13.91 -15.91 25.77
CA LEU A 187 -12.71 -15.42 25.09
C LEU A 187 -12.89 -13.99 24.54
N SER A 188 -14.03 -13.70 23.91
CA SER A 188 -14.32 -12.38 23.33
C SER A 188 -14.46 -11.28 24.38
N TYR A 189 -15.05 -11.60 25.55
CA TYR A 189 -15.12 -10.68 26.69
C TYR A 189 -13.78 -10.57 27.44
N MET A 190 -12.96 -11.62 27.44
CA MET A 190 -11.57 -11.56 27.91
C MET A 190 -10.76 -10.57 27.07
N VAL A 191 -10.86 -10.66 25.73
CA VAL A 191 -10.22 -9.71 24.80
C VAL A 191 -10.74 -8.28 25.03
N ARG A 192 -12.06 -8.09 25.20
CA ARG A 192 -12.64 -6.77 25.57
C ARG A 192 -11.98 -6.20 26.82
N PHE A 193 -11.92 -6.97 27.90
CA PHE A 193 -11.37 -6.57 29.20
C PHE A 193 -9.86 -6.25 29.14
N ILE A 194 -9.07 -7.13 28.51
CA ILE A 194 -7.63 -6.94 28.29
C ILE A 194 -7.36 -5.59 27.62
N GLY A 195 -8.13 -5.26 26.58
CA GLY A 195 -7.92 -4.02 25.84
C GLY A 195 -8.53 -2.76 26.45
N GLU A 196 -9.61 -2.84 27.23
CA GLU A 196 -10.10 -1.70 28.03
C GLU A 196 -9.05 -1.23 29.06
N HIS A 197 -8.13 -2.13 29.45
CA HIS A 197 -6.99 -1.84 30.32
C HIS A 197 -5.64 -1.75 29.57
N SER A 198 -5.67 -1.66 28.23
CA SER A 198 -4.47 -1.51 27.37
C SER A 198 -3.40 -2.59 27.58
N HIS A 199 -3.79 -3.78 28.05
CA HIS A 199 -2.89 -4.91 28.18
C HIS A 199 -2.78 -5.68 26.85
N LEU A 200 -1.73 -6.48 26.70
CA LEU A 200 -1.51 -7.35 25.55
C LEU A 200 -1.03 -8.71 26.08
N SER A 201 -1.93 -9.69 26.03
CA SER A 201 -1.60 -11.06 26.42
C SER A 201 -0.53 -11.65 25.49
N MET A 202 0.33 -12.51 26.04
CA MET A 202 1.28 -13.31 25.29
C MET A 202 0.59 -14.38 24.42
N ASP A 203 -0.64 -14.75 24.76
CA ASP A 203 -1.42 -15.81 24.11
C ASP A 203 -2.30 -15.26 22.96
N LEU A 204 -2.09 -14.00 22.54
CA LEU A 204 -2.89 -13.33 21.49
C LEU A 204 -2.89 -14.11 20.17
N ASP A 205 -1.76 -14.72 19.81
CA ASP A 205 -1.62 -15.55 18.61
C ASP A 205 -2.53 -16.79 18.66
N GLU A 206 -2.64 -17.44 19.83
CA GLU A 206 -3.53 -18.59 20.05
C GLU A 206 -5.00 -18.16 20.03
N ILE A 207 -5.34 -17.06 20.71
CA ILE A 207 -6.69 -16.45 20.65
C ILE A 207 -7.09 -16.17 19.18
N ILE A 208 -6.16 -15.67 18.36
CA ILE A 208 -6.39 -15.39 16.94
C ILE A 208 -6.60 -16.67 16.14
N SER A 209 -5.75 -17.69 16.29
CA SER A 209 -5.90 -19.00 15.61
C SER A 209 -7.27 -19.61 15.86
N VAL A 210 -7.62 -19.76 17.14
CA VAL A 210 -8.89 -20.32 17.63
C VAL A 210 -10.10 -19.54 17.10
N THR A 211 -9.98 -18.22 17.04
CA THR A 211 -11.03 -17.33 16.51
C THR A 211 -11.21 -17.52 15.00
N LEU A 212 -10.13 -17.70 14.24
CA LEU A 212 -10.18 -17.90 12.79
C LEU A 212 -10.62 -19.32 12.38
N GLU A 213 -10.25 -20.35 13.15
CA GLU A 213 -10.75 -21.72 12.98
C GLU A 213 -12.27 -21.80 13.10
N ASN A 214 -12.86 -20.95 13.94
CA ASN A 214 -14.31 -20.80 14.12
C ASN A 214 -14.94 -19.69 13.26
N TYR A 215 -14.22 -19.17 12.25
CA TYR A 215 -14.74 -18.18 11.30
C TYR A 215 -15.40 -18.89 10.10
N PRO A 216 -16.48 -18.34 9.48
CA PRO A 216 -17.17 -19.06 8.42
C PRO A 216 -16.31 -19.19 7.15
N SER A 217 -16.01 -20.43 6.75
CA SER A 217 -15.45 -20.75 5.44
C SER A 217 -16.55 -20.87 4.39
N LEU A 218 -16.25 -20.60 3.10
CA LEU A 218 -17.26 -20.67 2.02
C LEU A 218 -17.95 -22.06 1.92
N GLN A 219 -17.29 -23.11 2.39
CA GLN A 219 -17.78 -24.49 2.29
C GLN A 219 -18.92 -24.82 3.27
N SER A 220 -19.02 -24.13 4.41
CA SER A 220 -20.14 -24.35 5.36
C SER A 220 -21.47 -23.81 4.80
N ASN A 221 -21.42 -22.63 4.18
CA ASN A 221 -22.60 -21.96 3.63
C ASN A 221 -23.18 -22.72 2.42
N SER A 222 -22.34 -23.32 1.57
CA SER A 222 -22.78 -24.15 0.43
C SER A 222 -23.62 -25.37 0.87
N LYS A 223 -23.32 -25.93 2.05
CA LYS A 223 -24.08 -27.07 2.61
C LYS A 223 -25.39 -26.62 3.26
N ARG A 224 -25.36 -25.62 4.16
CA ARG A 224 -26.56 -25.10 4.84
C ARG A 224 -27.65 -24.63 3.85
N VAL A 225 -27.26 -23.94 2.76
CA VAL A 225 -28.21 -23.43 1.75
C VAL A 225 -28.97 -24.52 0.98
N MET A 226 -28.45 -25.75 0.92
CA MET A 226 -29.19 -26.89 0.34
C MET A 226 -30.16 -27.54 1.33
N GLU A 227 -29.84 -27.54 2.62
CA GLU A 227 -30.68 -28.13 3.67
C GLU A 227 -31.86 -27.21 4.05
N ASP A 228 -31.63 -25.89 4.13
CA ASP A 228 -32.68 -24.90 4.45
C ASP A 228 -33.80 -24.82 3.39
N LYS A 229 -33.54 -25.26 2.15
CA LYS A 229 -34.56 -25.32 1.08
C LYS A 229 -35.62 -26.40 1.29
N LEU A 230 -35.40 -27.38 2.17
CA LEU A 230 -36.35 -28.48 2.43
C LEU A 230 -37.28 -28.21 3.62
N ASN A 231 -37.03 -27.16 4.40
CA ASN A 231 -37.79 -26.85 5.62
C ASN A 231 -38.74 -25.63 5.48
N LEU A 232 -38.81 -25.01 4.30
CA LEU A 232 -39.53 -23.73 4.07
C LEU A 232 -40.88 -23.87 3.34
N GLU A 233 -41.54 -25.04 3.44
CA GLU A 233 -42.88 -25.29 2.85
C GLU A 233 -44.04 -25.30 3.86
N SER A 234 -43.82 -24.94 5.12
CA SER A 234 -44.81 -25.10 6.22
C SER A 234 -45.24 -23.82 6.95
N LEU A 235 -45.15 -22.65 6.29
CA LEU A 235 -45.72 -21.40 6.83
C LEU A 235 -46.36 -20.48 5.76
N ASP A 236 -47.07 -21.06 4.80
CA ASP A 236 -47.86 -20.31 3.81
C ASP A 236 -49.33 -20.17 4.27
N LEU A 237 -49.64 -19.10 5.03
CA LEU A 237 -51.02 -18.65 5.31
C LEU A 237 -51.10 -17.29 6.04
N LEU A 238 -50.72 -16.18 5.37
CA LEU A 238 -51.33 -14.84 5.58
C LEU A 238 -50.95 -13.79 4.50
N VAL A 239 -51.40 -14.07 3.27
CA VAL A 239 -52.14 -13.13 2.39
C VAL A 239 -51.54 -11.74 2.08
N GLN A 240 -51.02 -11.66 0.84
CA GLN A 240 -51.09 -10.55 -0.14
C GLN A 240 -50.21 -9.28 0.02
N GLY A 241 -49.30 -9.11 -0.95
CA GLY A 241 -48.57 -7.84 -1.16
C GLY A 241 -47.49 -7.79 -2.25
N PHE A 242 -47.48 -8.68 -3.26
CA PHE A 242 -46.47 -8.69 -4.36
C PHE A 242 -47.13 -8.62 -5.75
N PRO A 243 -46.44 -8.00 -6.73
CA PRO A 243 -45.59 -8.73 -7.69
C PRO A 243 -44.09 -8.46 -7.42
N LYS A 244 -43.15 -9.42 -7.45
CA LYS A 244 -42.68 -10.34 -8.53
C LYS A 244 -42.15 -9.61 -9.78
N LEU A 245 -41.02 -9.98 -10.41
CA LEU A 245 -39.82 -10.79 -10.07
C LEU A 245 -38.87 -10.68 -11.29
N GLU A 246 -37.53 -10.59 -11.15
CA GLU A 246 -36.52 -11.21 -12.06
C GLU A 246 -35.06 -10.85 -11.65
N ASP A 247 -34.46 -11.71 -10.81
CA ASP A 247 -33.11 -12.36 -10.85
C ASP A 247 -31.96 -11.88 -11.78
N PRO A 248 -30.67 -12.23 -11.52
CA PRO A 248 -29.97 -12.18 -10.22
C PRO A 248 -28.45 -11.86 -10.37
N SER A 249 -27.97 -10.65 -10.06
CA SER A 249 -26.53 -10.44 -9.81
C SER A 249 -26.22 -9.21 -8.95
N THR A 250 -25.12 -9.31 -8.20
CA THR A 250 -24.45 -8.22 -7.44
C THR A 250 -25.33 -7.31 -6.59
N ASP A 251 -25.48 -7.62 -5.29
CA ASP A 251 -25.25 -6.62 -4.25
C ASP A 251 -24.91 -7.24 -2.88
N ILE A 252 -23.65 -7.08 -2.45
CA ILE A 252 -23.18 -7.42 -1.08
C ILE A 252 -22.91 -6.12 -0.28
N THR A 253 -23.23 -4.93 -0.82
CA THR A 253 -23.04 -3.65 -0.11
C THR A 253 -24.15 -3.31 0.90
N LYS A 254 -24.99 -4.28 1.26
CA LYS A 254 -25.81 -4.18 2.47
C LYS A 254 -24.89 -4.22 3.69
N LYS A 255 -24.51 -3.03 4.16
CA LYS A 255 -24.03 -2.77 5.54
C LYS A 255 -24.82 -3.69 6.46
N ASP A 256 -24.16 -4.60 7.16
CA ASP A 256 -24.83 -5.58 8.00
C ASP A 256 -25.38 -4.88 9.26
N PRO A 257 -26.66 -4.44 9.31
CA PRO A 257 -27.13 -3.53 10.35
C PRO A 257 -27.39 -4.29 11.66
N LEU A 258 -27.32 -5.62 11.59
CA LEU A 258 -27.74 -6.56 12.63
C LEU A 258 -26.68 -6.67 13.73
N LEU A 259 -25.39 -6.75 13.37
CA LEU A 259 -24.31 -6.80 14.38
C LEU A 259 -24.24 -5.53 15.23
N LEU A 260 -24.39 -4.35 14.61
CA LEU A 260 -24.35 -3.08 15.35
C LEU A 260 -25.60 -2.89 16.24
N LYS A 261 -26.77 -3.37 15.82
CA LYS A 261 -28.00 -3.33 16.62
C LYS A 261 -28.06 -4.40 17.72
N ALA A 262 -27.52 -5.60 17.49
CA ALA A 262 -27.52 -6.68 18.47
C ALA A 262 -26.75 -6.29 19.75
N VAL A 263 -25.64 -5.57 19.60
CA VAL A 263 -24.86 -5.00 20.73
C VAL A 263 -25.65 -3.92 21.50
N THR A 264 -26.72 -3.35 20.92
CA THR A 264 -27.58 -2.32 21.56
C THR A 264 -28.92 -2.82 22.10
N GLY A 265 -29.19 -4.13 22.07
CA GLY A 265 -30.16 -4.75 23.00
C GLY A 265 -31.66 -4.69 22.64
N THR A 266 -32.05 -4.81 21.37
CA THR A 266 -33.47 -4.97 20.99
C THR A 266 -33.70 -6.03 19.89
N GLU A 267 -33.79 -7.31 20.29
CA GLU A 267 -34.70 -8.36 19.78
C GLU A 267 -34.25 -9.72 20.34
N ILE A 268 -35.04 -10.31 21.25
CA ILE A 268 -34.55 -11.35 22.18
C ILE A 268 -34.47 -12.75 21.54
N ASP A 269 -35.40 -13.09 20.64
CA ASP A 269 -35.59 -14.48 20.19
C ASP A 269 -34.60 -14.91 19.08
N TYR A 270 -34.25 -13.97 18.18
CA TYR A 270 -33.25 -14.20 17.12
C TYR A 270 -31.81 -14.26 17.68
N VAL A 271 -31.52 -13.45 18.72
CA VAL A 271 -30.22 -13.43 19.42
C VAL A 271 -29.97 -14.75 20.16
N LEU A 272 -31.01 -15.39 20.71
CA LEU A 272 -30.86 -16.61 21.51
C LEU A 272 -30.45 -17.84 20.67
N ASN A 273 -30.79 -17.87 19.37
CA ASN A 273 -30.35 -18.94 18.46
C ASN A 273 -29.01 -18.63 17.79
N THR A 274 -28.72 -17.36 17.47
CA THR A 274 -27.40 -16.97 16.94
C THR A 274 -26.27 -17.06 17.98
N ALA A 275 -26.55 -16.85 19.27
CA ALA A 275 -25.58 -17.03 20.35
C ALA A 275 -25.09 -18.48 20.55
N LYS A 276 -25.67 -19.47 19.87
CA LYS A 276 -25.26 -20.89 19.87
C LYS A 276 -24.35 -21.27 18.69
N ASP A 277 -24.12 -20.35 17.74
CA ASP A 277 -23.24 -20.58 16.59
C ASP A 277 -21.83 -20.03 16.91
N PRO A 278 -20.76 -20.86 16.91
CA PRO A 278 -19.38 -20.38 17.12
C PRO A 278 -18.99 -19.26 16.15
N THR A 279 -19.55 -19.29 14.94
CA THR A 279 -19.41 -18.30 13.86
C THR A 279 -19.82 -16.89 14.28
N TYR A 280 -20.77 -16.76 15.21
CA TYR A 280 -21.19 -15.46 15.76
C TYR A 280 -20.13 -14.93 16.73
N TRP A 281 -19.68 -15.76 17.67
CA TRP A 281 -18.71 -15.35 18.68
C TRP A 281 -17.30 -15.13 18.13
N SER A 282 -16.90 -15.82 17.05
CA SER A 282 -15.64 -15.50 16.36
C SER A 282 -15.65 -14.09 15.75
N LYS A 283 -16.75 -13.68 15.11
CA LYS A 283 -16.94 -12.30 14.62
C LYS A 283 -16.90 -11.27 15.76
N VAL A 284 -17.54 -11.56 16.90
CA VAL A 284 -17.52 -10.70 18.10
C VAL A 284 -16.12 -10.62 18.72
N CYS A 285 -15.36 -11.72 18.72
CA CYS A 285 -13.97 -11.74 19.19
C CYS A 285 -13.07 -10.86 18.30
N LEU A 286 -13.14 -11.01 16.97
CA LEU A 286 -12.44 -10.14 16.01
C LEU A 286 -12.85 -8.66 16.18
N TYR A 287 -14.13 -8.37 16.41
CA TYR A 287 -14.60 -7.02 16.70
C TYR A 287 -13.93 -6.42 17.95
N HIS A 288 -13.84 -7.20 19.04
CA HIS A 288 -13.14 -6.75 20.24
C HIS A 288 -11.65 -6.55 19.95
N MET A 289 -10.95 -7.48 19.30
CA MET A 289 -9.54 -7.32 18.90
C MET A 289 -9.29 -5.99 18.15
N VAL A 290 -10.13 -5.67 17.15
CA VAL A 290 -10.02 -4.42 16.38
C VAL A 290 -10.31 -3.19 17.24
N LYS A 291 -11.24 -3.27 18.20
CA LYS A 291 -11.50 -2.15 19.13
C LYS A 291 -10.37 -1.89 20.13
N LEU A 292 -9.44 -2.83 20.31
CA LEU A 292 -8.20 -2.61 21.06
C LEU A 292 -7.19 -1.79 20.24
N ALA A 293 -7.21 -1.99 18.92
CA ALA A 293 -6.30 -1.41 17.94
C ALA A 293 -6.57 0.08 17.61
N ARG A 294 -6.67 0.92 18.66
CA ARG A 294 -6.83 2.38 18.51
C ARG A 294 -5.57 3.09 18.02
N GLU A 295 -4.41 2.50 18.28
CA GLU A 295 -3.09 3.02 17.90
C GLU A 295 -2.42 2.13 16.84
N ALA A 296 -1.59 2.73 15.99
CA ALA A 296 -0.91 2.04 14.88
C ALA A 296 -0.02 0.86 15.32
N THR A 297 0.59 0.95 16.50
CA THR A 297 1.41 -0.09 17.14
C THR A 297 0.55 -1.30 17.55
N THR A 298 -0.57 -1.05 18.22
CA THR A 298 -1.51 -2.08 18.66
C THR A 298 -2.23 -2.71 17.46
N LEU A 299 -2.59 -1.92 16.44
CA LEU A 299 -3.13 -2.42 15.18
C LEU A 299 -2.16 -3.37 14.48
N ARG A 300 -0.87 -3.02 14.39
CA ARG A 300 0.16 -3.93 13.88
C ARG A 300 0.23 -5.24 14.67
N ARG A 301 0.24 -5.18 16.01
CA ARG A 301 0.28 -6.38 16.87
C ARG A 301 -0.94 -7.30 16.75
N VAL A 302 -2.10 -6.78 16.34
CA VAL A 302 -3.29 -7.61 16.04
C VAL A 302 -3.23 -8.18 14.61
N LEU A 303 -2.74 -7.40 13.65
CA LEU A 303 -2.69 -7.80 12.24
C LEU A 303 -1.55 -8.77 11.89
N GLU A 304 -0.37 -8.65 12.50
CA GLU A 304 0.77 -9.52 12.20
C GLU A 304 0.49 -11.02 12.50
N PRO A 305 -0.13 -11.41 13.64
CA PRO A 305 -0.52 -12.80 13.88
C PRO A 305 -1.65 -13.29 12.96
N LEU A 306 -2.62 -12.42 12.64
CA LEU A 306 -3.66 -12.74 11.64
C LEU A 306 -3.02 -13.11 10.30
N PHE A 307 -2.04 -12.32 9.84
CA PHE A 307 -1.35 -12.58 8.58
C PHE A 307 -0.45 -13.83 8.68
N HIS A 308 0.20 -14.07 9.81
CA HIS A 308 0.99 -15.28 10.04
C HIS A 308 0.14 -16.55 10.00
N TYR A 309 -1.06 -16.53 10.57
CA TYR A 309 -2.04 -17.62 10.44
C TYR A 309 -2.45 -17.80 8.98
N PHE A 310 -2.78 -16.72 8.25
CA PHE A 310 -3.16 -16.81 6.84
C PHE A 310 -2.04 -17.35 5.94
N ASP A 311 -0.78 -17.00 6.20
CA ASP A 311 0.41 -17.55 5.52
C ASP A 311 0.53 -19.05 5.74
N THR A 312 0.39 -19.49 7.00
CA THR A 312 0.66 -20.86 7.44
C THR A 312 -0.44 -21.83 7.00
N GLU A 313 -1.71 -21.42 7.15
CA GLU A 313 -2.89 -22.21 6.79
C GLU A 313 -3.36 -21.96 5.34
N ASN A 314 -2.56 -21.25 4.52
CA ASN A 314 -2.83 -20.94 3.10
C ASN A 314 -4.22 -20.29 2.85
N GLN A 315 -4.65 -19.42 3.77
CA GLN A 315 -5.98 -18.80 3.79
C GLN A 315 -6.11 -17.56 2.88
N TRP A 316 -5.09 -17.27 2.08
CA TRP A 316 -5.07 -16.15 1.13
C TRP A 316 -5.75 -16.46 -0.21
N SER A 317 -6.02 -17.73 -0.51
CA SER A 317 -6.65 -18.12 -1.79
C SER A 317 -8.11 -17.65 -1.90
N SER A 318 -8.52 -17.10 -3.04
CA SER A 318 -9.88 -16.56 -3.24
C SER A 318 -10.99 -17.63 -3.25
N GLU A 319 -10.65 -18.90 -3.50
CA GLU A 319 -11.62 -20.00 -3.61
C GLU A 319 -11.87 -20.72 -2.28
N LYS A 320 -10.89 -20.74 -1.37
CA LYS A 320 -10.90 -21.57 -0.15
C LYS A 320 -10.56 -20.79 1.12
N GLY A 321 -9.93 -19.63 0.99
CA GLY A 321 -9.38 -18.87 2.08
C GLY A 321 -10.35 -17.90 2.75
N VAL A 322 -10.23 -17.75 4.06
CA VAL A 322 -11.01 -16.77 4.84
C VAL A 322 -10.43 -15.36 4.83
N ALA A 323 -9.17 -15.16 4.43
CA ALA A 323 -8.46 -13.89 4.62
C ALA A 323 -9.16 -12.68 3.99
N ASP A 324 -9.67 -12.81 2.75
CA ASP A 324 -10.40 -11.74 2.06
C ASP A 324 -11.65 -11.31 2.85
N HIS A 325 -12.44 -12.27 3.32
CA HIS A 325 -13.67 -12.03 4.09
C HIS A 325 -13.39 -11.44 5.48
N VAL A 326 -12.33 -11.91 6.15
CA VAL A 326 -11.90 -11.37 7.45
C VAL A 326 -11.41 -9.94 7.26
N LEU A 327 -10.46 -9.69 6.35
CA LEU A 327 -9.87 -8.35 6.15
C LEU A 327 -10.90 -7.32 5.68
N MET A 328 -11.87 -7.72 4.85
CA MET A 328 -13.03 -6.89 4.49
C MET A 328 -13.87 -6.51 5.72
N TYR A 329 -14.14 -7.48 6.60
CA TYR A 329 -14.84 -7.22 7.86
C TYR A 329 -14.03 -6.28 8.77
N LEU A 330 -12.73 -6.53 9.00
CA LEU A 330 -11.86 -5.65 9.80
C LEU A 330 -11.77 -4.24 9.20
N GLN A 331 -11.69 -4.11 7.87
CA GLN A 331 -11.70 -2.81 7.20
C GLN A 331 -13.01 -2.04 7.46
N SER A 332 -14.16 -2.74 7.45
CA SER A 332 -15.47 -2.12 7.74
C SER A 332 -15.56 -1.59 9.18
N LEU A 333 -14.96 -2.28 10.14
CA LEU A 333 -14.89 -1.84 11.54
C LEU A 333 -13.92 -0.66 11.73
N LEU A 334 -12.78 -0.68 11.03
CA LEU A 334 -11.78 0.39 11.07
C LEU A 334 -12.26 1.68 10.38
N ALA A 335 -13.23 1.60 9.47
CA ALA A 335 -13.74 2.75 8.70
C ALA A 335 -14.38 3.86 9.57
N GLU A 336 -14.78 3.55 10.81
CA GLU A 336 -15.25 4.53 11.80
C GLU A 336 -14.10 5.29 12.49
N SER A 337 -12.86 4.79 12.40
CA SER A 337 -11.69 5.24 13.17
C SER A 337 -10.66 6.05 12.38
N GLY A 338 -11.03 6.58 11.21
CA GLY A 338 -10.17 7.45 10.40
C GLY A 338 -9.06 6.68 9.66
N ASP A 339 -7.81 7.09 9.84
CA ASP A 339 -6.66 6.61 9.06
C ASP A 339 -6.32 5.12 9.26
N ASN A 340 -6.92 4.44 10.24
CA ASN A 340 -6.62 3.02 10.51
C ASN A 340 -6.95 2.10 9.31
N SER A 341 -7.96 2.40 8.50
CA SER A 341 -8.20 1.65 7.25
C SER A 341 -7.10 1.85 6.21
N CYS A 342 -6.37 2.98 6.25
CA CYS A 342 -5.18 3.20 5.43
C CYS A 342 -3.95 2.48 6.02
N LEU A 343 -3.83 2.45 7.35
CA LEU A 343 -2.77 1.69 8.03
C LEU A 343 -2.87 0.19 7.77
N LEU A 344 -4.08 -0.38 7.74
CA LEU A 344 -4.32 -1.78 7.34
C LEU A 344 -3.65 -2.11 6.00
N LEU A 345 -3.85 -1.28 4.97
CA LEU A 345 -3.23 -1.50 3.65
C LEU A 345 -1.71 -1.32 3.69
N SER A 346 -1.21 -0.35 4.46
CA SER A 346 0.24 -0.14 4.62
C SER A 346 0.92 -1.32 5.32
N ILE A 347 0.27 -1.95 6.30
CA ILE A 347 0.79 -3.13 7.00
C ILE A 347 0.67 -4.37 6.09
N LEU A 348 -0.42 -4.53 5.32
CA LEU A 348 -0.57 -5.60 4.31
C LEU A 348 0.52 -5.55 3.23
N VAL A 349 0.83 -4.36 2.68
CA VAL A 349 1.92 -4.23 1.69
C VAL A 349 3.26 -4.59 2.32
N LYS A 350 3.54 -4.16 3.57
CA LYS A 350 4.78 -4.51 4.26
C LYS A 350 4.92 -6.00 4.59
N HIS A 351 3.81 -6.72 4.69
CA HIS A 351 3.80 -8.18 4.85
C HIS A 351 4.39 -8.92 3.63
N LEU A 352 4.45 -8.28 2.44
CA LEU A 352 5.08 -8.87 1.25
C LEU A 352 6.60 -9.08 1.39
N ASP A 353 7.25 -8.34 2.31
CA ASP A 353 8.66 -8.53 2.69
C ASP A 353 8.83 -9.59 3.80
N HIS A 354 7.75 -10.16 4.35
CA HIS A 354 7.84 -11.20 5.38
C HIS A 354 8.52 -12.46 4.85
N LYS A 355 9.37 -13.09 5.65
CA LYS A 355 10.16 -14.29 5.31
C LYS A 355 9.36 -15.47 4.75
N ASN A 356 8.10 -15.63 5.14
CA ASN A 356 7.21 -16.69 4.63
C ASN A 356 6.64 -16.35 3.24
N VAL A 357 6.45 -15.05 2.95
CA VAL A 357 5.80 -14.53 1.73
C VAL A 357 6.81 -14.20 0.64
N ALA A 358 7.95 -13.60 1.00
CA ALA A 358 8.90 -12.99 0.07
C ALA A 358 9.48 -13.94 -1.00
N LYS A 359 9.41 -15.26 -0.78
CA LYS A 359 9.88 -16.32 -1.70
C LYS A 359 8.75 -17.07 -2.43
N GLN A 360 7.49 -16.69 -2.22
CA GLN A 360 6.32 -17.39 -2.75
C GLN A 360 5.50 -16.45 -3.68
N PRO A 361 5.72 -16.47 -5.00
CA PRO A 361 5.08 -15.50 -5.91
C PRO A 361 3.55 -15.64 -5.94
N ILE A 362 3.01 -16.86 -5.81
CA ILE A 362 1.56 -17.10 -5.74
C ILE A 362 0.95 -16.46 -4.48
N LEU A 363 1.66 -16.56 -3.34
CA LEU A 363 1.23 -15.97 -2.08
C LEU A 363 1.27 -14.44 -2.15
N GLN A 364 2.33 -13.88 -2.75
CA GLN A 364 2.42 -12.45 -3.05
C GLN A 364 1.26 -11.98 -3.94
N ILE A 365 0.97 -12.66 -5.05
CA ILE A 365 -0.16 -12.35 -5.95
C ILE A 365 -1.49 -12.34 -5.17
N ASN A 366 -1.74 -13.34 -4.32
CA ASN A 366 -2.96 -13.41 -3.52
C ASN A 366 -3.08 -12.23 -2.53
N ILE A 367 -2.02 -11.92 -1.78
CA ILE A 367 -1.98 -10.78 -0.84
C ILE A 367 -2.17 -9.45 -1.58
N ILE A 368 -1.54 -9.27 -2.74
CA ILE A 368 -1.66 -8.06 -3.56
C ILE A 368 -3.08 -7.91 -4.13
N ASN A 369 -3.69 -9.01 -4.59
CA ASN A 369 -5.08 -9.02 -5.06
C ASN A 369 -6.07 -8.67 -3.94
N THR A 370 -5.91 -9.25 -2.74
CA THR A 370 -6.70 -8.89 -1.55
C THR A 370 -6.49 -7.42 -1.16
N THR A 371 -5.25 -6.94 -1.16
CA THR A 371 -4.92 -5.52 -0.92
C THR A 371 -5.58 -4.61 -1.95
N THR A 372 -5.65 -5.03 -3.22
CA THR A 372 -6.30 -4.28 -4.31
C THR A 372 -7.82 -4.20 -4.11
N LYS A 373 -8.48 -5.29 -3.71
CA LYS A 373 -9.92 -5.28 -3.35
C LYS A 373 -10.20 -4.34 -2.18
N LEU A 374 -9.42 -4.44 -1.10
CA LEU A 374 -9.54 -3.56 0.07
C LEU A 374 -9.28 -2.09 -0.32
N ALA A 375 -8.29 -1.83 -1.18
CA ALA A 375 -8.02 -0.50 -1.71
C ALA A 375 -9.21 0.08 -2.50
N GLN A 376 -9.97 -0.72 -3.24
CA GLN A 376 -11.16 -0.26 -3.97
C GLN A 376 -12.25 0.28 -3.03
N ASN A 377 -12.41 -0.30 -1.84
CA ASN A 377 -13.45 0.07 -0.87
C ASN A 377 -13.13 1.30 -0.01
N LEU A 378 -11.88 1.77 -0.01
CA LEU A 378 -11.51 2.99 0.71
C LEU A 378 -12.24 4.23 0.15
N LYS A 379 -12.51 5.20 1.02
CA LYS A 379 -12.82 6.56 0.59
C LYS A 379 -11.58 7.21 -0.02
N GLN A 380 -11.78 8.16 -0.94
CA GLN A 380 -10.68 8.95 -1.50
C GLN A 380 -10.13 9.88 -0.39
N GLN A 381 -8.87 9.68 -0.03
CA GLN A 381 -8.17 10.42 1.01
C GLN A 381 -6.66 10.27 0.79
N ALA A 382 -5.93 11.39 0.67
CA ALA A 382 -4.49 11.38 0.72
C ALA A 382 -4.02 11.12 2.16
N SER A 383 -3.31 10.00 2.39
CA SER A 383 -2.74 9.65 3.70
C SER A 383 -1.30 9.18 3.55
N VAL A 384 -0.47 9.47 4.57
CA VAL A 384 0.94 9.05 4.62
C VAL A 384 1.07 7.53 4.56
N ALA A 385 0.09 6.80 5.12
CA ALA A 385 0.04 5.35 5.07
C ALA A 385 -0.15 4.80 3.64
N ILE A 386 -1.02 5.41 2.82
CA ILE A 386 -1.19 5.03 1.41
C ILE A 386 0.06 5.38 0.60
N LEU A 387 0.66 6.56 0.80
CA LEU A 387 1.88 6.95 0.10
C LEU A 387 3.06 6.02 0.45
N GLY A 388 3.18 5.63 1.73
CA GLY A 388 4.14 4.60 2.16
C GLY A 388 3.88 3.24 1.51
N ALA A 389 2.61 2.82 1.41
CA ALA A 389 2.24 1.58 0.72
C ALA A 389 2.60 1.61 -0.77
N ILE A 390 2.36 2.73 -1.47
CA ILE A 390 2.77 2.90 -2.87
C ILE A 390 4.32 2.84 -2.97
N SER A 391 5.06 3.47 -2.05
CA SER A 391 6.53 3.40 -2.01
C SER A 391 7.04 1.95 -1.95
N ASP A 392 6.46 1.16 -1.06
CA ASP A 392 6.86 -0.23 -0.85
C ASP A 392 6.46 -1.09 -2.05
N LEU A 393 5.28 -0.87 -2.66
CA LEU A 393 4.89 -1.54 -3.92
C LEU A 393 5.82 -1.21 -5.09
N ILE A 394 6.32 0.02 -5.22
CA ILE A 394 7.31 0.37 -6.27
C ILE A 394 8.63 -0.39 -6.04
N LYS A 395 9.05 -0.60 -4.79
CA LYS A 395 10.21 -1.44 -4.46
C LYS A 395 9.97 -2.91 -4.83
N HIS A 396 8.76 -3.44 -4.60
CA HIS A 396 8.39 -4.79 -5.05
C HIS A 396 8.33 -4.90 -6.58
N LEU A 397 7.81 -3.89 -7.28
CA LEU A 397 7.80 -3.82 -8.75
C LEU A 397 9.23 -3.84 -9.31
N ARG A 398 10.15 -3.06 -8.74
CA ARG A 398 11.58 -3.12 -9.07
C ARG A 398 12.16 -4.53 -8.86
N LYS A 399 11.93 -5.15 -7.69
CA LYS A 399 12.40 -6.52 -7.41
C LYS A 399 11.85 -7.52 -8.45
N CYS A 400 10.58 -7.39 -8.84
CA CYS A 400 9.94 -8.23 -9.84
C CYS A 400 10.60 -8.06 -11.23
N LEU A 401 10.85 -6.82 -11.66
CA LEU A 401 11.53 -6.51 -12.91
C LEU A 401 12.98 -7.01 -12.91
N GLN A 402 13.70 -6.87 -11.80
CA GLN A 402 15.06 -7.39 -11.63
C GLN A 402 15.11 -8.92 -11.75
N ASN A 403 14.23 -9.64 -11.03
CA ASN A 403 14.12 -11.09 -11.16
C ASN A 403 13.85 -11.52 -12.61
N SER A 404 13.05 -10.75 -13.35
CA SER A 404 12.73 -11.02 -14.75
C SER A 404 13.88 -10.70 -15.72
N ALA A 405 14.76 -9.75 -15.37
CA ALA A 405 15.99 -9.47 -16.13
C ALA A 405 17.06 -10.56 -15.91
N GLU A 406 17.21 -11.04 -14.67
CA GLU A 406 18.16 -12.08 -14.29
C GLU A 406 17.73 -13.48 -14.75
N ALA A 407 16.43 -13.76 -14.83
CA ALA A 407 15.88 -15.08 -15.18
C ALA A 407 15.96 -15.47 -16.69
N SER A 408 16.87 -14.86 -17.46
CA SER A 408 17.06 -15.14 -18.90
C SER A 408 17.46 -16.59 -19.24
N SER A 409 17.75 -17.41 -18.22
CA SER A 409 18.10 -18.83 -18.30
C SER A 409 17.05 -19.79 -17.72
N THR A 410 15.93 -19.31 -17.15
CA THR A 410 15.00 -20.13 -16.34
C THR A 410 13.66 -20.40 -17.05
N GLY A 411 13.06 -21.57 -16.76
CA GLY A 411 11.94 -22.16 -17.52
C GLY A 411 10.63 -21.36 -17.60
N ASN A 412 9.81 -21.72 -18.58
CA ASN A 412 8.65 -20.97 -19.08
C ASN A 412 7.62 -20.57 -18.00
N ASP A 413 7.37 -21.43 -17.01
CA ASP A 413 6.36 -21.19 -15.97
C ASP A 413 6.74 -20.06 -15.00
N GLY A 414 8.04 -19.85 -14.74
CA GLY A 414 8.53 -18.77 -13.87
C GLY A 414 8.32 -17.39 -14.50
N LEU A 415 8.52 -17.28 -15.82
CA LEU A 415 8.27 -16.04 -16.56
C LEU A 415 6.79 -15.66 -16.56
N LYS A 416 5.89 -16.65 -16.64
CA LYS A 416 4.45 -16.43 -16.55
C LYS A 416 4.04 -15.89 -15.17
N LEU A 417 4.51 -16.53 -14.09
CA LEU A 417 4.22 -16.08 -12.72
C LEU A 417 4.79 -14.69 -12.42
N ASN A 418 5.98 -14.35 -12.92
CA ASN A 418 6.53 -12.99 -12.80
C ASN A 418 5.67 -11.96 -13.55
N THR A 419 5.12 -12.31 -14.71
CA THR A 419 4.20 -11.44 -15.46
C THR A 419 2.89 -11.21 -14.70
N GLU A 420 2.32 -12.26 -14.09
CA GLU A 420 1.12 -12.16 -13.25
C GLU A 420 1.37 -11.33 -11.98
N LEU A 421 2.54 -11.48 -11.34
CA LEU A 421 2.97 -10.68 -10.20
C LEU A 421 3.16 -9.20 -10.56
N GLN A 422 3.81 -8.91 -11.68
CA GLN A 422 3.96 -7.54 -12.19
C GLN A 422 2.58 -6.89 -12.41
N PHE A 423 1.66 -7.58 -13.09
CA PHE A 423 0.31 -7.06 -13.33
C PHE A 423 -0.46 -6.79 -12.03
N ALA A 424 -0.36 -7.70 -11.05
CA ALA A 424 -0.99 -7.50 -9.74
C ALA A 424 -0.42 -6.26 -9.01
N LEU A 425 0.91 -6.07 -9.03
CA LEU A 425 1.58 -4.89 -8.45
C LEU A 425 1.14 -3.60 -9.14
N GLU A 426 1.11 -3.56 -10.47
CA GLU A 426 0.68 -2.40 -11.26
C GLU A 426 -0.78 -2.03 -10.96
N MET A 427 -1.69 -3.00 -10.91
CA MET A 427 -3.10 -2.78 -10.56
C MET A 427 -3.27 -2.27 -9.11
N CYS A 428 -2.49 -2.79 -8.16
CA CYS A 428 -2.52 -2.33 -6.77
C CYS A 428 -2.02 -0.87 -6.64
N ILE A 429 -0.90 -0.53 -7.30
CA ILE A 429 -0.38 0.84 -7.39
C ILE A 429 -1.43 1.78 -7.97
N LEU A 430 -2.07 1.40 -9.09
CA LEU A 430 -3.12 2.19 -9.73
C LEU A 430 -4.32 2.45 -8.81
N HIS A 431 -4.81 1.41 -8.12
CA HIS A 431 -5.97 1.54 -7.23
C HIS A 431 -5.66 2.39 -5.99
N LEU A 432 -4.51 2.22 -5.35
CA LEU A 432 -4.08 3.07 -4.23
C LEU A 432 -3.87 4.52 -4.67
N SER A 433 -3.24 4.74 -5.83
CA SER A 433 -3.02 6.08 -6.38
C SER A 433 -4.33 6.81 -6.65
N LYS A 434 -5.35 6.12 -7.20
CA LYS A 434 -6.71 6.65 -7.34
C LYS A 434 -7.37 7.05 -6.01
N LYS A 435 -6.96 6.46 -4.88
CA LYS A 435 -7.45 6.87 -3.54
C LYS A 435 -6.69 8.06 -2.96
N VAL A 436 -5.42 8.28 -3.32
CA VAL A 436 -4.72 9.55 -3.04
C VAL A 436 -5.46 10.71 -3.74
N GLY A 437 -5.84 10.50 -5.00
CA GLY A 437 -6.70 11.42 -5.76
C GLY A 437 -5.99 12.65 -6.34
N ASP A 438 -4.70 12.82 -6.07
CA ASP A 438 -3.83 13.84 -6.66
C ASP A 438 -2.50 13.19 -7.05
N VAL A 439 -2.01 13.51 -8.24
CA VAL A 439 -0.70 13.06 -8.77
C VAL A 439 0.48 13.65 -7.99
N GLY A 440 0.35 14.87 -7.45
CA GLY A 440 1.48 15.61 -6.85
C GLY A 440 2.29 14.82 -5.81
N PRO A 441 1.67 14.34 -4.71
CA PRO A 441 2.36 13.56 -3.68
C PRO A 441 2.99 12.25 -4.20
N ILE A 442 2.54 11.73 -5.34
CA ILE A 442 3.09 10.52 -5.96
C ILE A 442 4.33 10.86 -6.80
N LEU A 443 4.38 12.05 -7.42
CA LEU A 443 5.61 12.54 -8.09
C LEU A 443 6.71 12.86 -7.09
N ASP A 444 6.37 13.44 -5.94
CA ASP A 444 7.32 13.65 -4.84
C ASP A 444 7.86 12.30 -4.32
N LEU A 445 6.99 11.29 -4.22
CA LEU A 445 7.39 9.92 -3.88
C LEU A 445 8.29 9.29 -4.96
N MET A 446 8.02 9.50 -6.25
CA MET A 446 8.90 9.05 -7.33
C MET A 446 10.29 9.69 -7.22
N ALA A 447 10.40 10.95 -6.79
CA ALA A 447 11.68 11.58 -6.50
C ALA A 447 12.45 10.85 -5.39
N VAL A 448 11.78 10.49 -4.29
CA VAL A 448 12.38 9.71 -3.18
C VAL A 448 12.83 8.31 -3.63
N VAL A 449 12.12 7.67 -4.56
CA VAL A 449 12.54 6.36 -5.13
C VAL A 449 13.77 6.49 -6.04
N LEU A 450 13.95 7.64 -6.70
CA LEU A 450 15.13 7.96 -7.51
C LEU A 450 16.28 8.58 -6.70
N GLU A 451 16.10 8.82 -5.41
CA GLU A 451 17.17 9.33 -4.54
C GLU A 451 18.24 8.24 -4.34
N ASN A 452 19.49 8.55 -4.72
CA ASN A 452 20.62 7.62 -4.68
C ASN A 452 20.44 6.37 -5.58
N ILE A 453 20.12 6.56 -6.86
CA ILE A 453 20.21 5.50 -7.89
C ILE A 453 21.56 4.78 -7.80
N SER A 454 21.52 3.45 -7.76
CA SER A 454 22.72 2.61 -7.69
C SER A 454 23.61 2.79 -8.92
N SER A 455 24.93 2.71 -8.75
CA SER A 455 25.89 2.63 -9.86
C SER A 455 25.79 1.32 -10.66
N THR A 456 25.16 0.27 -10.10
CA THR A 456 24.96 -1.02 -10.77
C THR A 456 23.86 -0.91 -11.83
N ALA A 457 24.22 -1.04 -13.11
CA ALA A 457 23.32 -0.86 -14.27
C ALA A 457 21.97 -1.61 -14.14
N ILE A 458 21.96 -2.90 -13.76
CA ILE A 458 20.73 -3.69 -13.59
C ILE A 458 19.79 -3.07 -12.52
N ILE A 459 20.35 -2.61 -11.40
CA ILE A 459 19.57 -2.00 -10.31
C ILE A 459 19.09 -0.59 -10.69
N ALA A 460 19.91 0.16 -11.44
CA ALA A 460 19.55 1.48 -11.97
C ALA A 460 18.39 1.38 -12.99
N GLY A 461 18.56 0.56 -14.03
CA GLY A 461 17.59 0.35 -15.10
C GLY A 461 16.26 -0.21 -14.60
N THR A 462 16.29 -1.14 -13.62
CA THR A 462 15.06 -1.67 -13.00
C THR A 462 14.37 -0.66 -12.08
N THR A 463 15.13 0.22 -11.38
CA THR A 463 14.56 1.33 -10.60
C THR A 463 13.86 2.33 -11.53
N ILE A 464 14.54 2.76 -12.60
CA ILE A 464 13.97 3.64 -13.62
C ILE A 464 12.74 3.01 -14.28
N SER A 465 12.78 1.71 -14.62
CA SER A 465 11.65 0.99 -15.21
C SER A 465 10.43 0.95 -14.27
N ALA A 466 10.62 0.70 -12.97
CA ALA A 466 9.54 0.70 -11.99
C ALA A 466 8.90 2.10 -11.82
N VAL A 467 9.73 3.15 -11.82
CA VAL A 467 9.26 4.55 -11.76
C VAL A 467 8.54 4.95 -13.06
N TYR A 468 9.01 4.48 -14.22
CA TYR A 468 8.35 4.69 -15.52
C TYR A 468 6.97 4.02 -15.59
N GLN A 469 6.83 2.76 -15.15
CA GLN A 469 5.50 2.12 -15.09
C GLN A 469 4.59 2.84 -14.09
N THR A 470 5.12 3.28 -12.94
CA THR A 470 4.35 4.10 -11.99
C THR A 470 3.84 5.38 -12.63
N ALA A 471 4.70 6.12 -13.35
CA ALA A 471 4.34 7.31 -14.10
C ALA A 471 3.23 7.05 -15.13
N LYS A 472 3.30 5.92 -15.85
CA LYS A 472 2.27 5.49 -16.82
C LYS A 472 0.92 5.22 -16.16
N LEU A 473 0.90 4.56 -14.99
CA LEU A 473 -0.35 4.24 -14.27
C LEU A 473 -1.05 5.51 -13.75
N ILE A 474 -0.29 6.48 -13.23
CA ILE A 474 -0.87 7.69 -12.61
C ILE A 474 -1.34 8.75 -13.62
N MET A 475 -1.10 8.58 -14.93
CA MET A 475 -1.59 9.48 -15.99
C MET A 475 -3.12 9.73 -15.94
N SER A 476 -3.87 8.76 -15.42
CA SER A 476 -5.35 8.83 -15.30
C SER A 476 -5.86 9.61 -14.08
N ILE A 477 -4.96 10.12 -13.23
CA ILE A 477 -5.30 10.75 -11.94
C ILE A 477 -5.21 12.28 -12.10
N PRO A 478 -6.11 13.07 -11.48
CA PRO A 478 -6.02 14.52 -11.51
C PRO A 478 -4.69 15.04 -10.96
N ASN A 479 -4.08 16.00 -11.67
CA ASN A 479 -3.00 16.83 -11.14
C ASN A 479 -3.62 18.06 -10.48
N VAL A 480 -3.77 18.06 -9.15
CA VAL A 480 -4.32 19.18 -8.38
C VAL A 480 -3.18 20.03 -7.81
N SER A 481 -2.18 19.40 -7.17
CA SER A 481 -1.08 20.12 -6.53
C SER A 481 -0.23 20.95 -7.49
N TYR A 482 -0.01 20.48 -8.72
CA TYR A 482 0.88 21.12 -9.70
C TYR A 482 0.16 21.68 -10.93
N HIS A 483 -1.17 21.76 -10.91
CA HIS A 483 -1.95 22.34 -12.01
C HIS A 483 -1.45 23.74 -12.40
N LYS A 484 -0.94 23.87 -13.63
CA LYS A 484 -0.33 25.08 -14.22
C LYS A 484 0.88 25.64 -13.45
N LYS A 485 1.48 24.88 -12.53
CA LYS A 485 2.74 25.20 -11.85
C LYS A 485 3.95 24.67 -12.63
N ALA A 486 5.15 25.03 -12.17
CA ALA A 486 6.37 24.39 -12.66
C ALA A 486 6.35 22.87 -12.38
N PHE A 487 7.06 22.09 -13.19
CA PHE A 487 7.33 20.67 -12.95
C PHE A 487 7.98 20.50 -11.56
N PRO A 488 7.66 19.45 -10.78
CA PRO A 488 8.16 19.30 -9.40
C PRO A 488 9.69 19.29 -9.33
N ASP A 489 10.28 20.27 -8.63
CA ASP A 489 11.75 20.46 -8.61
C ASP A 489 12.51 19.27 -8.00
N ALA A 490 11.94 18.57 -7.01
CA ALA A 490 12.53 17.37 -6.43
C ALA A 490 12.67 16.24 -7.46
N LEU A 491 11.59 15.92 -8.17
CA LEU A 491 11.60 14.91 -9.24
C LEU A 491 12.49 15.36 -10.41
N PHE A 492 12.44 16.63 -10.77
CA PHE A 492 13.28 17.21 -11.81
C PHE A 492 14.78 17.04 -11.52
N HIS A 493 15.20 17.36 -10.30
CA HIS A 493 16.60 17.23 -9.88
C HIS A 493 17.08 15.77 -9.95
N GLN A 494 16.30 14.82 -9.44
CA GLN A 494 16.67 13.40 -9.50
C GLN A 494 16.67 12.86 -10.94
N LEU A 495 15.76 13.34 -11.80
CA LEU A 495 15.78 13.00 -13.23
C LEU A 495 17.02 13.56 -13.95
N LEU A 496 17.49 14.77 -13.63
CA LEU A 496 18.75 15.30 -14.19
C LEU A 496 19.97 14.47 -13.79
N LEU A 497 20.01 13.98 -12.55
CA LEU A 497 21.08 13.07 -12.09
C LEU A 497 20.98 11.71 -12.81
N ALA A 498 19.78 11.15 -12.96
CA ALA A 498 19.54 9.90 -13.69
C ALA A 498 19.89 10.02 -15.20
N MET A 499 19.61 11.17 -15.81
CA MET A 499 20.00 11.50 -17.18
C MET A 499 21.52 11.55 -17.39
N ALA A 500 22.31 11.75 -16.33
CA ALA A 500 23.77 11.76 -16.39
C ALA A 500 24.42 10.47 -15.86
N HIS A 501 23.63 9.43 -15.56
CA HIS A 501 24.11 8.14 -15.07
C HIS A 501 25.00 7.43 -16.13
N PRO A 502 26.05 6.68 -15.75
CA PRO A 502 26.92 5.97 -16.70
C PRO A 502 26.20 4.92 -17.55
N ASP A 503 25.18 4.24 -17.02
CA ASP A 503 24.39 3.28 -17.80
C ASP A 503 23.48 3.96 -18.83
N HIS A 504 23.53 3.49 -20.08
CA HIS A 504 22.85 4.16 -21.19
C HIS A 504 21.33 3.95 -21.19
N GLU A 505 20.82 2.82 -20.67
CA GLU A 505 19.38 2.55 -20.59
C GLU A 505 18.72 3.40 -19.50
N THR A 506 19.39 3.54 -18.36
CA THR A 506 19.02 4.43 -17.25
C THR A 506 18.84 5.87 -17.74
N ARG A 507 19.75 6.39 -18.57
CA ARG A 507 19.61 7.71 -19.20
C ARG A 507 18.36 7.82 -20.07
N VAL A 508 18.11 6.86 -20.97
CA VAL A 508 16.93 6.85 -21.87
C VAL A 508 15.63 6.78 -21.07
N GLY A 509 15.58 5.94 -20.04
CA GLY A 509 14.40 5.84 -19.19
C GLY A 509 14.13 7.10 -18.36
N ALA A 510 15.17 7.83 -17.92
CA ALA A 510 15.00 9.13 -17.25
C ALA A 510 14.36 10.19 -18.18
N HIS A 511 14.82 10.28 -19.44
CA HIS A 511 14.18 11.12 -20.47
C HIS A 511 12.74 10.68 -20.77
N SER A 512 12.47 9.38 -20.75
CA SER A 512 11.14 8.81 -20.96
C SER A 512 10.17 9.18 -19.82
N ILE A 513 10.61 9.09 -18.55
CA ILE A 513 9.83 9.53 -17.38
C ILE A 513 9.55 11.03 -17.46
N PHE A 514 10.57 11.85 -17.75
CA PHE A 514 10.41 13.31 -17.89
C PHE A 514 9.35 13.68 -18.93
N SER A 515 9.45 13.09 -20.14
CA SER A 515 8.47 13.30 -21.21
C SER A 515 7.06 12.86 -20.79
N LEU A 516 6.93 11.67 -20.19
CA LEU A 516 5.64 11.06 -19.86
C LEU A 516 4.88 11.86 -18.78
N VAL A 517 5.59 12.33 -17.75
CA VAL A 517 4.99 13.15 -16.67
C VAL A 517 4.61 14.53 -17.17
N LEU A 518 5.44 15.15 -18.02
CA LEU A 518 5.18 16.51 -18.52
C LEU A 518 4.07 16.55 -19.58
N MET A 519 4.03 15.56 -20.48
CA MET A 519 3.10 15.49 -21.62
C MET A 519 2.29 14.17 -21.59
N PRO A 520 1.37 14.01 -20.62
CA PRO A 520 0.56 12.80 -20.51
C PRO A 520 -0.40 12.65 -21.69
N SER A 521 -0.11 11.71 -22.60
CA SER A 521 -0.98 11.37 -23.74
C SER A 521 -2.29 10.73 -23.26
N PRO A 522 -3.47 11.19 -23.74
CA PRO A 522 -4.73 10.51 -23.47
C PRO A 522 -4.89 9.19 -24.24
N PHE A 523 -4.00 8.89 -25.20
CA PHE A 523 -4.03 7.64 -25.98
C PHE A 523 -2.85 6.73 -25.62
N SER A 524 -3.18 5.62 -24.95
CA SER A 524 -2.33 4.44 -24.80
C SER A 524 -3.20 3.18 -24.98
N PRO A 525 -3.05 2.43 -26.08
CA PRO A 525 -3.81 1.20 -26.29
C PRO A 525 -3.16 0.04 -25.55
N GLN A 526 -3.39 -0.06 -24.24
CA GLN A 526 -3.01 -1.25 -23.46
C GLN A 526 -3.96 -1.60 -22.31
N LEU A 527 -5.22 -1.15 -22.36
CA LEU A 527 -6.28 -1.57 -21.43
C LEU A 527 -7.48 -2.26 -22.11
N ASP A 528 -7.56 -2.25 -23.46
CA ASP A 528 -8.65 -2.88 -24.23
C ASP A 528 -8.24 -4.20 -24.89
N GLN A 529 -7.93 -5.22 -24.08
CA GLN A 529 -7.89 -6.62 -24.53
C GLN A 529 -8.51 -7.59 -23.53
N LYS A 530 -9.77 -7.35 -23.09
CA LYS A 530 -10.69 -8.45 -22.67
C LYS A 530 -12.17 -8.06 -22.40
N THR A 531 -12.89 -7.47 -23.36
CA THR A 531 -14.38 -7.49 -23.29
C THR A 531 -15.10 -7.39 -24.65
N ASN A 532 -14.83 -8.35 -25.56
CA ASN A 532 -15.79 -8.62 -26.65
C ASN A 532 -16.91 -9.53 -26.13
N ILE A 533 -17.93 -8.94 -25.48
CA ILE A 533 -19.25 -9.55 -25.33
C ILE A 533 -20.27 -8.59 -25.92
N SER A 534 -20.89 -9.04 -27.01
CA SER A 534 -21.92 -8.31 -27.75
C SER A 534 -23.18 -8.09 -26.89
N GLN A 535 -23.58 -6.82 -26.73
CA GLN A 535 -24.98 -6.48 -26.51
C GLN A 535 -25.44 -5.38 -27.49
N LYS A 536 -26.25 -5.80 -28.47
CA LYS A 536 -27.17 -4.92 -29.21
C LYS A 536 -28.32 -4.51 -28.29
N VAL A 537 -28.59 -3.21 -28.17
CA VAL A 537 -29.94 -2.60 -28.27
C VAL A 537 -29.79 -1.12 -28.69
N PRO A 538 -30.85 -0.41 -29.15
CA PRO A 538 -30.70 0.54 -30.24
C PRO A 538 -30.65 2.00 -29.77
N SER A 539 -29.92 2.83 -30.53
CA SER A 539 -30.02 4.28 -30.46
C SER A 539 -31.27 4.76 -31.20
N GLU A 540 -32.28 5.22 -30.46
CA GLU A 540 -33.32 6.09 -31.04
C GLU A 540 -32.70 7.43 -31.48
N SER A 541 -33.30 7.99 -32.51
CA SER A 541 -32.86 9.20 -33.21
C SER A 541 -32.82 10.44 -32.33
N PHE A 542 -31.80 11.29 -32.50
CA PHE A 542 -32.03 12.71 -32.85
C PHE A 542 -30.90 13.26 -33.72
N SER A 543 -31.26 13.72 -34.91
CA SER A 543 -30.39 14.35 -35.90
C SER A 543 -30.54 15.86 -35.87
N ILE A 544 -29.43 16.62 -35.87
CA ILE A 544 -29.39 17.97 -36.43
C ILE A 544 -28.17 18.07 -37.36
N GLN A 545 -28.40 18.63 -38.54
CA GLN A 545 -27.46 18.71 -39.66
C GLN A 545 -26.72 20.05 -39.68
N HIS A 546 -25.49 20.05 -40.18
CA HIS A 546 -24.97 20.97 -41.22
C HIS A 546 -23.57 20.44 -41.61
N GLU A 547 -23.33 19.90 -42.81
CA GLU A 547 -23.25 20.60 -44.12
C GLU A 547 -22.32 21.84 -44.10
N SER A 548 -21.38 22.01 -45.03
CA SER A 548 -20.76 21.15 -46.06
C SER A 548 -19.64 21.98 -46.75
N PHE A 549 -18.74 21.36 -47.54
CA PHE A 549 -18.34 21.74 -48.91
C PHE A 549 -16.92 21.26 -49.31
N LEU A 550 -16.90 20.35 -50.30
CA LEU A 550 -15.91 20.13 -51.39
C LEU A 550 -14.42 19.90 -51.05
N GLY A 551 -13.69 19.07 -51.80
CA GLY A 551 -14.09 18.27 -52.97
C GLY A 551 -12.95 17.31 -53.36
N ALA A 552 -13.30 16.18 -53.98
CA ALA A 552 -12.36 15.11 -54.28
C ALA A 552 -11.79 15.18 -55.69
N GLU A 553 -10.55 14.72 -55.86
CA GLU A 553 -10.12 14.03 -57.08
C GLU A 553 -9.30 12.80 -56.69
N GLN A 554 -9.76 11.63 -57.14
CA GLN A 554 -9.03 10.35 -57.02
C GLN A 554 -8.09 10.19 -58.22
N ILE A 555 -6.97 9.50 -58.05
CA ILE A 555 -6.53 8.41 -58.95
C ILE A 555 -5.47 7.53 -58.25
N ASN A 556 -5.92 6.33 -57.89
CA ASN A 556 -5.24 5.03 -58.00
C ASN A 556 -3.73 4.90 -57.63
N GLY A 557 -3.44 4.28 -56.48
CA GLY A 557 -2.10 3.84 -56.09
C GLY A 557 -2.13 2.86 -54.90
N LYS A 558 -2.15 1.55 -55.19
CA LYS A 558 -2.21 0.41 -54.26
C LYS A 558 -1.72 0.66 -52.82
N SER A 559 -2.63 0.53 -51.84
CA SER A 559 -2.24 0.20 -50.47
C SER A 559 -1.65 -1.22 -50.43
N MET A 560 -0.49 -1.37 -49.78
CA MET A 560 0.10 -2.67 -49.51
C MET A 560 0.27 -2.79 -48.00
N GLU A 561 -0.54 -3.65 -47.37
CA GLU A 561 -0.44 -3.95 -45.95
C GLU A 561 0.91 -4.60 -45.63
N GLY A 562 1.85 -3.80 -45.12
CA GLY A 562 3.09 -4.28 -44.54
C GLY A 562 2.80 -5.02 -43.23
N LYS A 563 2.80 -6.36 -43.28
CA LYS A 563 2.68 -7.22 -42.09
C LYS A 563 3.72 -6.82 -41.04
N ALA A 564 3.27 -6.47 -39.84
CA ALA A 564 4.12 -6.44 -38.67
C ALA A 564 4.56 -7.87 -38.34
N VAL A 565 5.81 -8.20 -38.64
CA VAL A 565 6.43 -9.47 -38.25
C VAL A 565 6.97 -9.32 -36.83
N PHE A 566 6.44 -10.10 -35.89
CA PHE A 566 7.02 -10.25 -34.56
C PHE A 566 8.35 -11.01 -34.68
N SER A 567 9.48 -10.35 -34.40
CA SER A 567 10.77 -11.01 -34.16
C SER A 567 11.07 -11.02 -32.65
N VAL A 568 11.57 -12.14 -32.16
CA VAL A 568 11.81 -12.38 -30.73
C VAL A 568 13.27 -12.06 -30.40
N SER A 569 13.58 -10.78 -30.18
CA SER A 569 14.86 -10.33 -29.62
C SER A 569 14.70 -8.95 -28.97
N GLY A 570 15.29 -8.73 -27.79
CA GLY A 570 15.22 -7.44 -27.07
C GLY A 570 14.00 -7.26 -26.15
N LYS A 571 13.84 -8.13 -25.14
CA LYS A 571 12.92 -7.84 -24.03
C LYS A 571 13.42 -6.60 -23.27
N TYR A 572 12.49 -5.75 -22.83
CA TYR A 572 12.70 -4.46 -22.11
C TYR A 572 13.06 -3.21 -22.93
N ALA A 573 12.97 -3.24 -24.27
CA ALA A 573 13.02 -2.01 -25.06
C ALA A 573 11.83 -1.08 -24.75
N VAL A 574 12.08 0.01 -24.02
CA VAL A 574 11.12 1.12 -23.86
C VAL A 574 11.07 1.87 -25.19
N HIS A 575 10.11 1.56 -26.07
CA HIS A 575 9.85 2.36 -27.26
C HIS A 575 9.16 3.67 -26.86
N PRO A 576 9.84 4.83 -26.83
CA PRO A 576 9.49 5.83 -25.83
C PRO A 576 8.55 6.95 -26.31
N TYR A 577 8.39 7.15 -27.62
CA TYR A 577 7.81 8.40 -28.16
C TYR A 577 6.75 8.16 -29.26
N HIS A 578 5.60 8.85 -29.14
CA HIS A 578 4.53 8.89 -30.14
C HIS A 578 4.56 10.22 -30.92
N GLY A 579 4.75 10.16 -32.24
CA GLY A 579 5.01 11.35 -33.08
C GLY A 579 3.85 12.34 -33.23
N HIS A 580 2.60 11.93 -33.02
CA HIS A 580 1.42 12.77 -33.27
C HIS A 580 1.34 14.02 -32.37
N ILE A 581 1.94 13.99 -31.16
CA ILE A 581 1.82 15.06 -30.16
C ILE A 581 2.67 16.29 -30.53
N LEU A 582 3.92 16.08 -30.95
CA LEU A 582 4.83 17.16 -31.34
C LEU A 582 4.32 17.93 -32.58
N SER A 583 3.68 17.23 -33.52
CA SER A 583 3.13 17.86 -34.73
C SER A 583 2.00 18.84 -34.39
N GLY A 584 1.04 18.43 -33.55
CA GLY A 584 -0.04 19.31 -33.08
C GLY A 584 0.46 20.50 -32.25
N ALA A 585 1.49 20.30 -31.42
CA ALA A 585 2.12 21.37 -30.62
C ALA A 585 2.89 22.41 -31.45
N LEU A 586 3.21 22.10 -32.71
CA LEU A 586 3.85 23.02 -33.64
C LEU A 586 2.83 23.84 -34.45
N THR A 587 1.67 23.24 -34.78
CA THR A 587 0.64 23.83 -35.64
C THR A 587 -0.42 24.66 -34.91
N ASP A 588 -0.81 24.28 -33.69
CA ASP A 588 -1.84 24.98 -32.93
C ASP A 588 -1.25 25.82 -31.78
N GLY A 589 -1.65 27.08 -31.71
CA GLY A 589 -1.14 28.06 -30.75
C GLY A 589 -1.90 28.12 -29.42
N GLN A 590 -2.99 27.37 -29.24
CA GLN A 590 -3.91 27.61 -28.10
C GLN A 590 -4.39 26.40 -27.28
N HIS A 591 -3.97 25.16 -27.58
CA HIS A 591 -4.26 24.05 -26.66
C HIS A 591 -3.25 23.97 -25.50
N GLU A 592 -3.75 24.03 -24.25
CA GLU A 592 -2.96 23.74 -23.04
C GLU A 592 -2.65 22.24 -22.96
N LEU A 593 -1.63 21.82 -23.71
CA LEU A 593 -1.23 20.41 -23.92
C LEU A 593 -0.75 19.66 -22.67
N SER A 594 -0.63 20.32 -21.52
CA SER A 594 -0.06 19.75 -20.30
C SER A 594 -0.61 20.42 -19.05
N SER A 595 -0.70 19.65 -17.96
CA SER A 595 -1.06 20.15 -16.63
C SER A 595 0.09 20.85 -15.91
N PHE A 596 1.31 20.78 -16.46
CA PHE A 596 2.55 21.34 -15.93
C PHE A 596 3.10 22.47 -16.81
N ARG A 597 4.09 23.20 -16.31
CA ARG A 597 4.92 24.15 -17.06
C ARG A 597 6.40 23.87 -16.78
N LEU A 598 7.30 24.27 -17.67
CA LEU A 598 8.73 24.30 -17.37
C LEU A 598 9.16 25.73 -16.99
N SER A 599 9.88 25.87 -15.89
CA SER A 599 10.51 27.16 -15.52
C SER A 599 11.65 27.49 -16.50
N SER A 600 12.04 28.75 -16.61
CA SER A 600 13.16 29.11 -17.51
C SER A 600 14.51 28.59 -17.00
N HIS A 601 14.64 28.41 -15.68
CA HIS A 601 15.78 27.76 -15.05
C HIS A 601 15.81 26.26 -15.35
N GLN A 602 14.68 25.55 -15.22
CA GLN A 602 14.55 24.13 -15.59
C GLN A 602 14.94 23.89 -17.07
N VAL A 603 14.53 24.78 -17.99
CA VAL A 603 14.96 24.71 -19.40
C VAL A 603 16.49 24.87 -19.54
N SER A 604 17.10 25.82 -18.83
CA SER A 604 18.56 26.03 -18.85
C SER A 604 19.33 24.79 -18.38
N LEU A 605 18.83 24.14 -17.31
CA LEU A 605 19.40 22.91 -16.77
C LEU A 605 19.22 21.70 -17.71
N LEU A 606 18.09 21.58 -18.41
CA LEU A 606 17.88 20.55 -19.43
C LEU A 606 18.86 20.71 -20.60
N LEU A 607 19.04 21.93 -21.12
CA LEU A 607 20.00 22.20 -22.19
C LEU A 607 21.45 21.89 -21.74
N SER A 608 21.78 22.19 -20.47
CA SER A 608 23.07 21.86 -19.86
C SER A 608 23.26 20.34 -19.72
N SER A 609 22.21 19.60 -19.35
CA SER A 609 22.25 18.13 -19.29
C SER A 609 22.44 17.49 -20.65
N ILE A 610 21.73 17.99 -21.68
CA ILE A 610 21.87 17.52 -23.06
C ILE A 610 23.30 17.75 -23.58
N TRP A 611 23.91 18.90 -23.28
CA TRP A 611 25.32 19.14 -23.60
C TRP A 611 26.23 18.07 -22.99
N VAL A 612 26.17 17.85 -21.67
CA VAL A 612 27.03 16.88 -20.98
C VAL A 612 26.82 15.45 -21.50
N GLN A 613 25.57 15.02 -21.71
CA GLN A 613 25.25 13.69 -22.24
C GLN A 613 25.67 13.48 -23.70
N ALA A 614 25.53 14.50 -24.54
CA ALA A 614 25.94 14.45 -25.95
C ALA A 614 27.46 14.32 -26.10
N THR A 615 28.24 14.76 -25.10
CA THR A 615 29.69 14.56 -25.01
C THR A 615 30.12 13.26 -24.33
N SER A 616 29.19 12.42 -23.88
CA SER A 616 29.52 11.15 -23.20
C SER A 616 29.99 10.06 -24.17
N LEU A 617 31.04 9.34 -23.77
CA LEU A 617 31.61 8.22 -24.52
C LEU A 617 30.67 7.02 -24.70
N ASP A 618 29.60 6.91 -23.91
CA ASP A 618 28.71 5.74 -23.90
C ASP A 618 27.34 5.99 -24.58
N SER A 619 27.15 7.12 -25.26
CA SER A 619 25.88 7.46 -25.92
C SER A 619 25.67 6.68 -27.23
N GLY A 620 24.61 5.87 -27.29
CA GLY A 620 24.14 5.16 -28.48
C GLY A 620 22.93 5.84 -29.16
N PRO A 621 22.41 5.29 -30.28
CA PRO A 621 21.32 5.91 -31.06
C PRO A 621 20.07 6.24 -30.23
N ALA A 622 19.66 5.34 -29.33
CA ALA A 622 18.53 5.57 -28.42
C ALA A 622 18.75 6.75 -27.45
N ASN A 623 19.99 7.02 -27.03
CA ASN A 623 20.31 8.21 -26.22
C ASN A 623 20.17 9.49 -27.05
N PHE A 624 20.61 9.49 -28.31
CA PHE A 624 20.45 10.63 -29.20
C PHE A 624 18.98 10.91 -29.52
N GLU A 625 18.15 9.87 -29.77
CA GLU A 625 16.69 10.04 -29.86
C GLU A 625 16.09 10.65 -28.58
N ALA A 626 16.45 10.12 -27.40
CA ALA A 626 15.93 10.60 -26.12
C ALA A 626 16.32 12.06 -25.81
N MET A 627 17.57 12.44 -26.04
CA MET A 627 18.03 13.82 -25.89
C MET A 627 17.38 14.76 -26.91
N ALA A 628 17.23 14.33 -28.17
CA ALA A 628 16.55 15.09 -29.21
C ALA A 628 15.08 15.35 -28.88
N HIS A 629 14.36 14.34 -28.36
CA HIS A 629 12.99 14.49 -27.92
C HIS A 629 12.86 15.44 -26.72
N THR A 630 13.74 15.31 -25.72
CA THR A 630 13.78 16.21 -24.55
C THR A 630 14.11 17.66 -24.93
N TYR A 631 15.01 17.86 -25.91
CA TYR A 631 15.28 19.18 -26.50
C TYR A 631 14.02 19.80 -27.12
N SER A 632 13.30 19.02 -27.95
CA SER A 632 12.09 19.46 -28.61
C SER A 632 10.98 19.83 -27.62
N ILE A 633 10.81 19.05 -26.56
CA ILE A 633 9.93 19.38 -25.43
C ILE A 633 10.37 20.68 -24.76
N ALA A 634 11.63 20.80 -24.36
CA ALA A 634 12.14 21.98 -23.67
C ALA A 634 11.91 23.26 -24.49
N LEU A 635 12.13 23.20 -25.81
CA LEU A 635 11.88 24.31 -26.71
C LEU A 635 10.38 24.65 -26.83
N LEU A 636 9.50 23.67 -27.05
CA LEU A 636 8.05 23.90 -27.18
C LEU A 636 7.48 24.63 -25.95
N PHE A 637 7.88 24.22 -24.74
CA PHE A 637 7.45 24.83 -23.48
C PHE A 637 8.01 26.25 -23.22
N THR A 638 8.89 26.76 -24.08
CA THR A 638 9.36 28.16 -24.01
C THR A 638 8.56 29.11 -24.90
N ARG A 639 7.84 28.60 -25.93
CA ARG A 639 7.19 29.42 -26.98
C ARG A 639 6.16 30.42 -26.43
N SER A 640 5.45 30.06 -25.35
CA SER A 640 4.40 30.88 -24.74
C SER A 640 4.91 31.96 -23.76
N LYS A 641 6.23 32.06 -23.53
CA LYS A 641 6.82 33.04 -22.61
C LYS A 641 7.16 34.35 -23.32
N THR A 642 7.08 35.47 -22.59
CA THR A 642 7.47 36.80 -23.08
C THR A 642 8.94 36.88 -23.52
N SER A 643 9.82 36.10 -22.91
CA SER A 643 11.25 35.96 -23.27
C SER A 643 11.57 34.75 -24.14
N SER A 644 10.60 34.21 -24.89
CA SER A 644 10.76 33.02 -25.74
C SER A 644 11.91 33.11 -26.74
N TYR A 645 12.23 34.32 -27.22
CA TYR A 645 13.38 34.56 -28.11
C TYR A 645 14.72 34.22 -27.46
N MET A 646 14.94 34.56 -26.18
CA MET A 646 16.20 34.23 -25.48
C MET A 646 16.38 32.72 -25.31
N ALA A 647 15.29 31.99 -25.03
CA ALA A 647 15.33 30.53 -24.94
C ALA A 647 15.61 29.90 -26.32
N LEU A 648 14.95 30.39 -27.38
CA LEU A 648 15.20 29.96 -28.76
C LEU A 648 16.66 30.23 -29.19
N VAL A 649 17.24 31.38 -28.82
CA VAL A 649 18.66 31.69 -29.06
C VAL A 649 19.58 30.69 -28.35
N ARG A 650 19.34 30.40 -27.06
CA ARG A 650 20.16 29.42 -26.30
C ARG A 650 20.02 28.00 -26.86
N CYS A 651 18.84 27.64 -27.38
CA CYS A 651 18.62 26.40 -28.14
C CYS A 651 19.46 26.35 -29.43
N PHE A 652 19.43 27.39 -30.27
CA PHE A 652 20.31 27.47 -31.44
C PHE A 652 21.79 27.43 -31.07
N GLN A 653 22.20 28.11 -30.00
CA GLN A 653 23.57 28.12 -29.49
C GLN A 653 24.05 26.71 -29.13
N LEU A 654 23.22 25.91 -28.44
CA LEU A 654 23.50 24.51 -28.14
C LEU A 654 23.66 23.68 -29.42
N ALA A 655 22.68 23.78 -30.33
CA ALA A 655 22.67 23.00 -31.57
C ALA A 655 23.89 23.30 -32.46
N PHE A 656 24.28 24.57 -32.61
CA PHE A 656 25.51 24.95 -33.32
C PHE A 656 26.78 24.42 -32.64
N SER A 657 26.83 24.43 -31.31
CA SER A 657 28.01 23.98 -30.57
C SER A 657 28.21 22.47 -30.67
N LEU A 658 27.13 21.69 -30.56
CA LEU A 658 27.14 20.24 -30.81
C LEU A 658 27.47 19.91 -32.27
N MET A 659 26.99 20.71 -33.23
CA MET A 659 27.36 20.56 -34.64
C MET A 659 28.85 20.82 -34.86
N SER A 660 29.44 21.88 -34.29
CA SER A 660 30.89 22.10 -34.40
C SER A 660 31.70 20.96 -33.75
N LEU A 661 31.28 20.47 -32.58
CA LEU A 661 31.96 19.36 -31.91
C LEU A 661 31.91 18.06 -32.71
N SER A 662 30.79 17.79 -33.40
CA SER A 662 30.68 16.61 -34.27
C SER A 662 31.65 16.63 -35.46
N LEU A 663 32.05 17.81 -35.93
CA LEU A 663 32.99 17.97 -37.05
C LEU A 663 34.46 18.09 -36.61
N ASP A 664 34.72 18.43 -35.35
CA ASP A 664 36.07 18.51 -34.78
C ASP A 664 36.78 17.14 -34.77
N GLN A 665 37.97 17.08 -35.39
CA GLN A 665 38.78 15.87 -35.47
C GLN A 665 39.60 15.60 -34.21
N GLU A 666 39.81 16.60 -33.35
CA GLU A 666 40.62 16.50 -32.13
C GLU A 666 39.78 16.23 -30.87
N GLY A 667 38.45 16.42 -30.94
CA GLY A 667 37.50 16.34 -29.82
C GLY A 667 37.22 14.96 -29.18
N GLY A 668 38.10 13.96 -29.36
CA GLY A 668 38.11 12.69 -28.60
C GLY A 668 36.97 11.68 -28.81
N LEU A 669 35.86 12.06 -29.47
CA LEU A 669 34.72 11.17 -29.71
C LEU A 669 34.94 10.22 -30.91
N GLN A 670 34.42 8.99 -30.81
CA GLN A 670 34.44 8.02 -31.92
C GLN A 670 33.66 8.53 -33.16
N PRO A 671 34.13 8.24 -34.39
CA PRO A 671 33.49 8.71 -35.62
C PRO A 671 31.99 8.38 -35.76
N SER A 672 31.58 7.14 -35.44
CA SER A 672 30.18 6.70 -35.40
C SER A 672 29.30 7.61 -34.54
N ARG A 673 29.75 7.87 -33.30
CA ARG A 673 29.08 8.77 -32.34
C ARG A 673 29.05 10.21 -32.83
N ARG A 674 30.12 10.67 -33.47
CA ARG A 674 30.19 12.00 -34.09
C ARG A 674 29.21 12.16 -35.25
N ARG A 675 29.03 11.15 -36.11
CA ARG A 675 28.00 11.14 -37.16
C ARG A 675 26.59 11.24 -36.54
N SER A 676 26.30 10.44 -35.52
CA SER A 676 25.00 10.51 -34.83
C SER A 676 24.77 11.86 -34.12
N LEU A 677 25.81 12.43 -33.53
CA LEU A 677 25.79 13.78 -32.95
C LEU A 677 25.52 14.86 -34.00
N PHE A 678 26.15 14.77 -35.18
CA PHE A 678 25.91 15.67 -36.31
C PHE A 678 24.44 15.60 -36.78
N THR A 679 23.87 14.39 -36.88
CA THR A 679 22.47 14.18 -37.25
C THR A 679 21.51 14.74 -36.19
N MET A 680 21.78 14.51 -34.90
CA MET A 680 20.99 15.10 -33.81
C MET A 680 21.09 16.64 -33.78
N ALA A 681 22.28 17.21 -33.97
CA ALA A 681 22.45 18.66 -34.03
C ALA A 681 21.73 19.27 -35.26
N SER A 682 21.74 18.57 -36.40
CA SER A 682 20.99 18.96 -37.60
C SER A 682 19.47 18.92 -37.36
N TYR A 683 18.97 17.87 -36.68
CA TYR A 683 17.58 17.81 -36.22
C TYR A 683 17.24 18.99 -35.29
N MET A 684 18.09 19.28 -34.30
CA MET A 684 17.88 20.39 -33.37
C MET A 684 17.76 21.72 -34.12
N LEU A 685 18.62 21.99 -35.12
CA LEU A 685 18.54 23.19 -35.95
C LEU A 685 17.23 23.23 -36.76
N ILE A 686 16.83 22.12 -37.39
CA ILE A 686 15.57 22.02 -38.17
C ILE A 686 14.35 22.24 -37.26
N PHE A 687 14.29 21.58 -36.10
CA PHE A 687 13.20 21.72 -35.15
C PHE A 687 13.13 23.15 -34.56
N SER A 688 14.29 23.77 -34.31
CA SER A 688 14.37 25.17 -33.85
C SER A 688 13.98 26.17 -34.93
N ALA A 689 14.34 25.90 -36.19
CA ALA A 689 13.87 26.65 -37.35
C ALA A 689 12.34 26.60 -37.44
N ARG A 690 11.75 25.42 -37.26
CA ARG A 690 10.30 25.22 -37.31
C ARG A 690 9.59 25.91 -36.15
N ALA A 691 10.04 25.73 -34.91
CA ALA A 691 9.49 26.43 -33.75
C ALA A 691 9.67 27.97 -33.82
N GLY A 692 10.74 28.41 -34.46
CA GLY A 692 11.08 29.81 -34.74
C GLY A 692 10.45 30.41 -36.01
N ASN A 693 9.71 29.64 -36.82
CA ASN A 693 9.19 30.03 -38.14
C ASN A 693 10.28 30.59 -39.10
N PHE A 694 11.39 29.86 -39.26
CA PHE A 694 12.52 30.19 -40.15
C PHE A 694 12.65 29.16 -41.30
N PRO A 695 11.74 29.15 -42.30
CA PRO A 695 11.69 28.09 -43.31
C PRO A 695 12.94 27.99 -44.20
N GLU A 696 13.60 29.12 -44.46
CA GLU A 696 14.86 29.18 -45.22
C GLU A 696 15.97 28.34 -44.57
N LEU A 697 16.01 28.29 -43.23
CA LEU A 697 17.00 27.54 -42.48
C LEU A 697 16.78 26.03 -42.59
N ILE A 698 15.51 25.57 -42.65
CA ILE A 698 15.17 24.15 -42.80
C ILE A 698 15.78 23.60 -44.09
N GLN A 699 15.60 24.30 -45.21
CA GLN A 699 16.15 23.87 -46.50
C GLN A 699 17.68 23.89 -46.52
N LYS A 700 18.32 24.90 -45.91
CA LYS A 700 19.79 24.94 -45.80
C LYS A 700 20.34 23.78 -44.97
N VAL A 701 19.73 23.45 -43.83
CA VAL A 701 20.21 22.34 -42.99
C VAL A 701 19.95 20.98 -43.66
N LYS A 702 18.80 20.80 -44.33
CA LYS A 702 18.53 19.60 -45.12
C LYS A 702 19.52 19.35 -46.26
N ALA A 703 20.09 20.41 -46.86
CA ALA A 703 21.12 20.25 -47.88
C ALA A 703 22.40 19.55 -47.38
N PHE A 704 22.61 19.47 -46.05
CA PHE A 704 23.70 18.69 -45.44
C PHE A 704 23.31 17.23 -45.12
N LEU A 705 22.02 16.88 -45.21
CA LEU A 705 21.46 15.54 -44.95
C LEU A 705 21.04 14.88 -46.28
N THR A 706 22.04 14.48 -47.05
CA THR A 706 21.92 13.78 -48.34
C THR A 706 22.03 12.26 -48.16
N GLU A 707 21.68 11.46 -49.17
CA GLU A 707 21.79 9.99 -49.10
C GLU A 707 23.19 9.48 -48.69
N THR A 708 24.25 10.25 -48.95
CA THR A 708 25.64 9.92 -48.56
C THR A 708 26.07 10.47 -47.20
N THR A 709 25.27 11.34 -46.58
CA THR A 709 25.57 12.01 -45.30
C THR A 709 24.55 11.72 -44.17
N VAL A 710 23.47 11.00 -44.43
CA VAL A 710 22.51 10.52 -43.43
C VAL A 710 23.12 9.39 -42.56
N ASP A 711 22.79 9.38 -41.27
CA ASP A 711 23.22 8.32 -40.35
C ASP A 711 22.33 7.07 -40.51
N PRO A 712 22.91 5.87 -40.75
CA PRO A 712 22.14 4.64 -40.92
C PRO A 712 21.36 4.19 -39.66
N PHE A 713 21.66 4.73 -38.49
CA PHE A 713 21.02 4.41 -37.20
C PHE A 713 20.08 5.51 -36.67
N LEU A 714 20.01 6.68 -37.31
CA LEU A 714 19.14 7.78 -36.90
C LEU A 714 18.37 8.39 -38.09
N GLU A 715 17.04 8.26 -38.05
CA GLU A 715 16.14 8.75 -39.10
C GLU A 715 15.39 10.02 -38.68
N LEU A 716 15.20 10.94 -39.63
CA LEU A 716 14.45 12.18 -39.47
C LEU A 716 13.03 12.00 -40.02
N ILE A 717 12.03 12.00 -39.14
CA ILE A 717 10.62 11.79 -39.52
C ILE A 717 9.88 13.15 -39.51
N ASP A 718 9.34 13.52 -40.68
CA ASP A 718 8.50 14.70 -40.94
C ASP A 718 9.05 16.06 -40.47
N ASP A 719 10.36 16.18 -40.22
CA ASP A 719 11.00 17.31 -39.53
C ASP A 719 10.43 17.59 -38.12
N VAL A 720 9.81 16.58 -37.50
CA VAL A 720 9.18 16.65 -36.16
C VAL A 720 9.87 15.72 -35.16
N ARG A 721 10.44 14.60 -35.61
CA ARG A 721 11.06 13.59 -34.75
C ARG A 721 12.41 13.11 -35.30
N LEU A 722 13.33 12.81 -34.40
CA LEU A 722 14.49 11.96 -34.63
C LEU A 722 14.19 10.57 -34.04
N GLN A 723 14.48 9.49 -34.75
CA GLN A 723 14.20 8.12 -34.30
C GLN A 723 15.41 7.20 -34.51
N ALA A 724 15.70 6.35 -33.52
CA ALA A 724 16.69 5.29 -33.63
C ALA A 724 16.19 4.13 -34.51
N VAL A 725 16.99 3.74 -35.50
CA VAL A 725 16.67 2.69 -36.47
C VAL A 725 17.31 1.37 -36.03
N TYR A 726 16.49 0.37 -35.73
CA TYR A 726 16.92 -1.00 -35.47
C TYR A 726 16.66 -1.84 -36.73
N ARG A 727 17.72 -2.28 -37.42
CA ARG A 727 17.64 -3.28 -38.50
C ARG A 727 18.03 -4.67 -37.96
N GLU A 728 17.52 -5.71 -38.61
CA GLU A 728 17.86 -7.10 -38.32
C GLU A 728 19.38 -7.38 -38.47
N PRO A 729 19.92 -8.38 -37.73
CA PRO A 729 21.35 -8.52 -37.43
C PRO A 729 22.29 -8.88 -38.60
N GLU A 730 21.87 -8.70 -39.85
CA GLU A 730 22.70 -8.87 -41.04
C GLU A 730 23.46 -7.59 -41.44
N ASN A 731 23.35 -6.51 -40.67
CA ASN A 731 23.99 -5.21 -40.94
C ASN A 731 25.03 -4.81 -39.87
N ILE A 732 25.88 -3.85 -40.26
CA ILE A 732 26.94 -3.22 -39.45
C ILE A 732 26.45 -2.89 -38.04
N ILE A 733 27.22 -3.26 -37.02
CA ILE A 733 26.95 -2.95 -35.61
C ILE A 733 27.36 -1.50 -35.34
N TYR A 734 26.50 -0.73 -34.66
CA TYR A 734 26.80 0.66 -34.28
C TYR A 734 28.10 0.75 -33.47
N GLY A 735 29.02 1.62 -33.88
CA GLY A 735 30.33 1.76 -33.23
C GLY A 735 31.30 0.61 -33.45
N SER A 736 31.05 -0.28 -34.42
CA SER A 736 32.07 -1.21 -34.92
C SER A 736 33.15 -0.48 -35.72
N GLN A 737 34.26 -1.17 -36.01
CA GLN A 737 35.34 -0.60 -36.82
C GLN A 737 34.87 -0.26 -38.25
N GLU A 738 33.99 -1.08 -38.82
CA GLU A 738 33.35 -0.84 -40.12
C GLU A 738 32.44 0.40 -40.07
N ASP A 739 31.70 0.59 -38.97
CA ASP A 739 30.87 1.78 -38.77
C ASP A 739 31.70 3.05 -38.61
N ASP A 740 32.77 3.02 -37.82
CA ASP A 740 33.66 4.18 -37.63
C ASP A 740 34.33 4.59 -38.95
N VAL A 741 34.75 3.64 -39.80
CA VAL A 741 35.28 3.93 -41.15
C VAL A 741 34.20 4.53 -42.06
N SER A 742 32.98 3.99 -42.01
CA SER A 742 31.83 4.53 -42.73
C SER A 742 31.54 5.97 -42.28
N ALA A 743 31.48 6.21 -40.97
CA ALA A 743 31.21 7.51 -40.36
C ALA A 743 32.28 8.56 -40.69
N MET A 744 33.58 8.20 -40.71
CA MET A 744 34.63 9.12 -41.15
C MET A 744 34.43 9.55 -42.62
N LYS A 745 34.01 8.63 -43.48
CA LYS A 745 33.67 8.94 -44.88
C LYS A 745 32.42 9.83 -44.98
N THR A 746 31.40 9.58 -44.15
CA THR A 746 30.19 10.42 -44.04
C THR A 746 30.54 11.85 -43.62
N LEU A 747 31.28 12.00 -42.52
CA LEU A 747 31.64 13.30 -41.93
C LEU A 747 32.56 14.12 -42.84
N SER A 748 33.51 13.49 -43.54
CA SER A 748 34.39 14.17 -44.50
C SER A 748 33.71 14.59 -45.81
N ALA A 749 32.53 14.03 -46.12
CA ALA A 749 31.69 14.47 -47.24
C ALA A 749 30.84 15.71 -46.91
N VAL A 750 30.65 16.03 -45.62
CA VAL A 750 29.88 17.20 -45.17
C VAL A 750 30.63 18.50 -45.49
N LYS A 751 30.06 19.29 -46.41
CA LYS A 751 30.54 20.65 -46.73
C LYS A 751 29.70 21.69 -46.01
N LEU A 752 29.98 21.91 -44.72
CA LEU A 752 29.30 22.90 -43.89
C LEU A 752 29.99 24.27 -43.98
N ASP A 753 29.25 25.31 -44.39
CA ASP A 753 29.61 26.70 -44.13
C ASP A 753 28.90 27.18 -42.86
N ASP A 754 29.50 26.87 -41.71
CA ASP A 754 28.99 27.22 -40.38
C ASP A 754 28.81 28.73 -40.21
N LYS A 755 29.69 29.53 -40.82
CA LYS A 755 29.62 30.99 -40.77
C LYS A 755 28.40 31.52 -41.53
N GLN A 756 28.19 31.08 -42.77
CA GLN A 756 27.01 31.46 -43.55
C GLN A 756 25.71 30.97 -42.90
N LEU A 757 25.73 29.79 -42.26
CA LEU A 757 24.58 29.24 -41.55
C LEU A 757 24.22 30.10 -40.32
N LYS A 758 25.21 30.45 -39.48
CA LYS A 758 25.04 31.36 -38.33
C LYS A 758 24.61 32.76 -38.77
N GLU A 759 25.20 33.32 -39.84
CA GLU A 759 24.78 34.61 -40.40
C GLU A 759 23.32 34.59 -40.89
N THR A 760 22.86 33.47 -41.46
CA THR A 760 21.45 33.28 -41.85
C THR A 760 20.53 33.27 -40.62
N VAL A 761 20.92 32.58 -39.54
CA VAL A 761 20.12 32.59 -38.30
C VAL A 761 20.06 34.00 -37.71
N ILE A 762 21.18 34.70 -37.64
CA ILE A 762 21.25 36.09 -37.15
C ILE A 762 20.35 37.02 -37.96
N SER A 763 20.34 36.93 -39.30
CA SER A 763 19.46 37.77 -40.14
C SER A 763 17.98 37.44 -39.94
N CYS A 764 17.61 36.16 -39.80
CA CYS A 764 16.24 35.75 -39.46
C CYS A 764 15.78 36.31 -38.11
N PHE A 765 16.65 36.28 -37.08
CA PHE A 765 16.35 36.85 -35.77
C PHE A 765 16.19 38.37 -35.81
N LEU A 766 17.14 39.10 -36.42
CA LEU A 766 17.09 40.56 -36.55
C LEU A 766 15.84 41.02 -37.32
N THR A 767 15.43 40.29 -38.35
CA THR A 767 14.21 40.59 -39.12
C THR A 767 12.95 40.36 -38.28
N LYS A 768 12.83 39.18 -37.65
CA LYS A 768 11.62 38.78 -36.90
C LYS A 768 11.43 39.56 -35.60
N PHE A 769 12.52 39.90 -34.91
CA PHE A 769 12.51 40.57 -33.62
C PHE A 769 12.99 42.04 -33.69
N SER A 770 12.84 42.67 -34.85
CA SER A 770 13.16 44.08 -35.15
C SER A 770 12.51 45.14 -34.24
N LYS A 771 11.65 44.74 -33.30
CA LYS A 771 11.02 45.60 -32.26
C LYS A 771 11.76 45.58 -30.91
N LEU A 772 12.79 44.74 -30.74
CA LEU A 772 13.63 44.72 -29.54
C LEU A 772 14.61 45.91 -29.55
N SER A 773 15.21 46.21 -28.40
CA SER A 773 16.24 47.25 -28.28
C SER A 773 17.54 46.86 -29.00
N GLU A 774 18.35 47.86 -29.39
CA GLU A 774 19.65 47.60 -30.03
C GLU A 774 20.58 46.77 -29.13
N ASP A 775 20.54 46.98 -27.81
CA ASP A 775 21.31 46.20 -26.84
C ASP A 775 20.89 44.73 -26.80
N GLU A 776 19.58 44.44 -26.86
CA GLU A 776 19.07 43.06 -26.94
C GLU A 776 19.46 42.39 -28.27
N LEU A 777 19.31 43.09 -29.40
CA LEU A 777 19.71 42.56 -30.72
C LEU A 777 21.23 42.33 -30.80
N SER A 778 22.03 43.21 -30.19
CA SER A 778 23.48 43.05 -30.03
C SER A 778 23.82 41.85 -29.15
N SER A 779 23.09 41.64 -28.05
CA SER A 779 23.23 40.48 -27.17
C SER A 779 22.92 39.16 -27.90
N ILE A 780 21.79 39.09 -28.60
CA ILE A 780 21.39 37.94 -29.43
C ILE A 780 22.48 37.60 -30.46
N LYS A 781 23.02 38.61 -31.16
CA LYS A 781 24.09 38.42 -32.15
C LYS A 781 25.37 37.87 -31.51
N LYS A 782 25.77 38.35 -30.33
CA LYS A 782 26.93 37.82 -29.59
C LYS A 782 26.70 36.37 -29.18
N GLN A 783 25.54 36.07 -28.62
CA GLN A 783 25.21 34.74 -28.10
C GLN A 783 25.12 33.67 -29.20
N LEU A 784 24.60 33.99 -30.39
CA LEU A 784 24.56 33.05 -31.52
C LEU A 784 25.94 32.73 -32.12
N VAL A 785 26.96 33.56 -31.88
CA VAL A 785 28.33 33.35 -32.34
C VAL A 785 29.18 32.63 -31.28
N GLN A 786 28.89 32.85 -29.99
CA GLN A 786 29.61 32.24 -28.87
C GLN A 786 29.22 30.76 -28.69
N GLY A 787 30.20 29.90 -28.41
CA GLY A 787 29.95 28.51 -28.01
C GLY A 787 29.06 28.39 -26.78
N PHE A 788 28.28 27.32 -26.68
CA PHE A 788 27.39 27.04 -25.56
C PHE A 788 28.21 26.72 -24.30
N SER A 789 27.86 27.37 -23.19
CA SER A 789 28.32 27.00 -21.85
C SER A 789 27.16 26.42 -21.03
N PRO A 790 27.39 25.33 -20.26
CA PRO A 790 26.48 24.89 -19.22
C PRO A 790 26.11 26.01 -18.24
N ASP A 791 24.97 25.84 -17.57
CA ASP A 791 24.58 26.68 -16.44
C ASP A 791 25.41 26.32 -15.20
N ASP A 792 25.95 27.30 -14.48
CA ASP A 792 26.76 27.08 -13.27
C ASP A 792 25.99 26.36 -12.16
N ALA A 793 24.66 26.44 -12.17
CA ALA A 793 23.77 25.73 -11.26
C ALA A 793 23.53 24.26 -11.66
N TYR A 794 24.16 23.74 -12.72
CA TYR A 794 24.02 22.34 -13.12
C TYR A 794 24.66 21.40 -12.07
N PRO A 795 23.94 20.37 -11.55
CA PRO A 795 24.38 19.60 -10.37
C PRO A 795 25.74 18.89 -10.46
N LEU A 796 26.25 18.67 -11.68
CA LEU A 796 27.52 17.98 -11.94
C LEU A 796 28.64 18.92 -12.43
N GLY A 797 28.36 20.23 -12.49
CA GLY A 797 29.27 21.25 -13.01
C GLY A 797 29.56 21.12 -14.52
N PRO A 798 30.42 22.01 -15.06
CA PRO A 798 31.02 21.80 -16.38
C PRO A 798 31.94 20.57 -16.35
N PRO A 799 32.05 19.79 -17.45
CA PRO A 799 33.04 18.72 -17.53
C PRO A 799 34.46 19.28 -17.33
N LEU A 800 35.20 18.76 -16.35
CA LEU A 800 36.58 19.18 -16.02
C LEU A 800 37.63 18.72 -17.05
N PHE A 801 37.29 18.76 -18.34
CA PHE A 801 38.13 18.23 -19.42
C PHE A 801 38.07 19.07 -20.71
N MET A 802 38.17 20.41 -20.58
CA MET A 802 38.50 21.31 -21.70
C MET A 802 39.31 22.54 -21.25
N GLU A 803 40.44 22.35 -20.54
CA GLU A 803 41.44 23.44 -20.42
C GLU A 803 42.84 22.94 -20.01
N THR A 804 43.65 22.49 -20.98
CA THR A 804 45.12 22.74 -21.02
C THR A 804 45.76 22.25 -22.34
N PRO A 805 46.43 23.12 -23.12
CA PRO A 805 47.35 22.68 -24.17
C PRO A 805 48.63 22.13 -23.52
N GLY A 806 49.05 20.93 -23.90
CA GLY A 806 49.98 20.13 -23.10
C GLY A 806 51.44 20.62 -23.03
N LYS A 807 52.11 20.21 -21.94
CA LYS A 807 53.56 19.96 -21.87
C LYS A 807 53.84 18.93 -20.76
N SER A 808 54.84 18.08 -21.00
CA SER A 808 55.20 16.93 -20.16
C SER A 808 55.95 17.31 -18.87
N SER A 809 55.58 16.68 -17.73
CA SER A 809 56.45 16.40 -16.56
C SER A 809 55.69 15.65 -15.44
N PRO A 810 56.32 15.10 -14.38
CA PRO A 810 56.24 13.66 -14.15
C PRO A 810 55.65 13.31 -12.78
N LEU A 811 54.36 13.01 -12.73
CA LEU A 811 53.69 12.47 -11.52
C LEU A 811 52.97 11.13 -11.77
N ALA A 812 53.04 10.60 -12.99
CA ALA A 812 52.58 9.25 -13.33
C ALA A 812 53.60 8.18 -12.87
N GLN A 813 53.90 8.15 -11.57
CA GLN A 813 54.73 7.10 -10.96
C GLN A 813 54.55 7.00 -9.42
N ILE A 814 53.29 7.00 -8.95
CA ILE A 814 52.95 6.45 -7.64
C ILE A 814 51.72 5.55 -7.81
N GLU A 815 51.96 4.23 -7.77
CA GLU A 815 50.90 3.26 -7.48
C GLU A 815 50.45 3.46 -6.03
N PHE A 816 49.15 3.61 -5.80
CA PHE A 816 48.56 3.46 -4.46
C PHE A 816 47.70 2.18 -4.47
N PRO A 817 47.88 1.29 -3.47
CA PRO A 817 47.21 0.00 -3.44
C PRO A 817 45.73 0.11 -3.04
N ASP A 818 44.99 -0.98 -3.24
CA ASP A 818 43.59 -1.14 -2.83
C ASP A 818 43.34 -0.67 -1.40
N PHE A 819 42.22 0.04 -1.21
CA PHE A 819 41.71 0.39 0.11
C PHE A 819 40.42 -0.37 0.39
N ASP A 820 40.49 -1.24 1.41
CA ASP A 820 39.38 -2.07 1.86
C ASP A 820 38.10 -1.28 2.22
N GLU A 821 36.96 -1.87 1.91
CA GLU A 821 35.70 -1.54 2.56
C GLU A 821 35.82 -1.77 4.08
N VAL A 822 35.71 -0.69 4.89
CA VAL A 822 35.04 -0.65 6.22
C VAL A 822 35.34 0.70 6.90
N ASN A 823 34.31 1.57 7.04
CA ASN A 823 34.00 2.38 8.24
C ASN A 823 32.96 3.51 8.03
N PHE A 824 32.51 3.80 6.80
CA PHE A 824 31.60 4.94 6.54
C PHE A 824 30.26 4.90 7.30
N LEU A 825 29.79 3.73 7.77
CA LEU A 825 28.54 3.60 8.54
C LEU A 825 28.53 4.33 9.90
N LYS A 826 29.69 4.61 10.53
CA LYS A 826 29.73 5.18 11.89
C LYS A 826 29.58 6.71 11.94
N ILE A 827 29.94 7.43 10.87
CA ILE A 827 29.90 8.90 10.86
C ILE A 827 28.49 9.42 10.55
N ALA A 828 27.75 8.74 9.66
CA ALA A 828 26.36 9.09 9.33
C ALA A 828 25.42 8.98 10.55
N PHE A 829 25.56 7.94 11.38
CA PHE A 829 24.74 7.76 12.58
C PHE A 829 24.99 8.80 13.68
N ALA A 830 26.25 9.26 13.83
CA ALA A 830 26.59 10.29 14.82
C ALA A 830 25.97 11.67 14.49
N SER A 831 25.95 12.02 13.19
CA SER A 831 25.28 13.23 12.70
C SER A 831 23.79 13.22 13.01
N MET A 832 23.10 12.13 12.68
CA MET A 832 21.65 12.00 12.83
C MET A 832 21.19 12.06 14.31
N LEU A 833 21.93 11.41 15.22
CA LEU A 833 21.67 11.47 16.66
C LEU A 833 21.89 12.86 17.28
N SER A 834 22.77 13.68 16.70
CA SER A 834 22.99 15.06 17.16
C SER A 834 21.82 16.00 16.82
N GLY A 835 21.16 15.79 15.67
CA GLY A 835 19.97 16.53 15.25
C GLY A 835 18.76 16.23 16.13
N PHE A 836 18.47 14.95 16.37
CA PHE A 836 17.31 14.54 17.19
C PHE A 836 17.40 14.99 18.66
N ARG A 837 18.60 15.04 19.25
CA ARG A 837 18.78 15.60 20.62
C ARG A 837 18.49 17.09 20.71
N LYS A 838 18.76 17.88 19.67
CA LYS A 838 18.43 19.32 19.68
C LYS A 838 16.93 19.58 19.54
N LEU A 839 16.21 18.76 18.77
CA LEU A 839 14.76 18.94 18.58
C LEU A 839 13.95 18.60 19.85
N PHE A 840 14.36 17.57 20.61
CA PHE A 840 13.72 17.19 21.88
C PHE A 840 13.98 18.18 23.03
N CYS A 841 15.10 18.90 23.00
CA CYS A 841 15.44 19.82 24.09
C CYS A 841 14.62 21.14 24.00
N VAL A 842 14.22 21.56 22.81
CA VAL A 842 13.41 22.77 22.60
C VAL A 842 11.93 22.55 22.98
N THR A 843 11.36 21.37 22.72
CA THR A 843 9.96 21.06 23.05
C THR A 843 9.71 20.74 24.52
N THR A 844 10.75 20.37 25.28
CA THR A 844 10.62 20.06 26.72
C THR A 844 10.77 21.30 27.63
N SER A 845 11.08 22.48 27.06
CA SER A 845 11.30 23.72 27.82
C SER A 845 10.07 24.63 27.94
N MET A 846 8.93 24.32 27.30
CA MET A 846 7.73 25.16 27.31
C MET A 846 6.56 24.61 28.15
N THR A 847 6.74 23.49 28.87
CA THR A 847 5.70 22.84 29.69
C THR A 847 6.05 22.79 31.19
N CYS A 848 6.85 23.73 31.67
CA CYS A 848 7.20 23.83 33.10
C CYS A 848 6.88 25.22 33.70
N CYS A 849 5.83 25.88 33.19
CA CYS A 849 5.23 27.09 33.75
C CYS A 849 3.72 27.13 33.44
N PHE A 850 2.94 26.19 33.98
CA PHE A 850 1.57 26.37 34.48
C PHE A 850 1.14 25.13 35.27
#